data_AF-A0A9W6BLM7-F1
#
_entry.id   AF-A0A9W6BLM7-F1
#
_cell.length_a   1.000
_cell.length_b   1.000
_cell.length_c   1.000
_cell.angle_alpha   90.00
_cell.angle_beta   90.00
_cell.angle_gamma   90.00
#
_symmetry.space_group_name_H-M   'P 1'
#
loop_
_entity.id
_entity.type
_entity.pdbx_description
1 polymer ?
#
loop_
_entity_poly.entity_id
_entity_poly.type
_entity_poly.pdbx_seq_one_letter_code
_entity_poly.pdbx_strand_id
1 'polypeptide(L)'
;MSDALAHPDKPWDWHSLSYNENITLSDVLAHPDKPWDWFWLSRNQNITLSDILAHPDKPWDWDWVSSNPTITLSDALAHPDKPWDWHSLSYNENITLSDVLAHPDKPWNWYLLSYNKSITVSDVLAHPDKPWDWFWLGCNSSITMAVVLAHLDKPWDWSMLNEERLVGDAAKNQANMNPKNTVYDAKRLIGRRIDDDVVKRDRALWPFNVVDDGAGRPKVRVMFKGQPTDFTPEELSAMVLGKMKAIATEYLGHEVKDAVITVPAYFGDAQRQATKDAGLIAGLNVLRIINEPTAAAIAYGMDNKSAEEKNVLIFDLGGGTFDVTVLQIWEGVFEVRATGGDSHLGGSDIDNKLVEHFAADFRRKYKVDLRESPKAMRRLQTACERVKRTLSSAAQASIELDSLFENIDYTATITRARMEELCMPYFRKCMDTVEAVLRDAKMSKVDIHDVVLVGGSSRIPKIQSMLSDFFGGKELNKSINPDEAVAYGAAVQARILSGNNTDEELKGLLLLDVTPLTLGIETAGGVMTAMIPRNTSIPVEKKQVFSTYADNQDAVNIKVFEGERPLTRDCNLLGTFELAGIPPAPRGVPQIEVAFALDANGILSVTAQDKGTGKSQRITISNDAGRLSKEQVDEMLKQAERFKEDDMRQKERIDARNELETYLYGLRSAFEKQELKLAADDKTKVLGSVKDALAWLESNPSASKAEYDAKKKEVEGVAAPVLRDMYAAGAGAADQDVHPAPTIDEVD
;
A
#
# COMPACT_ATOMS: atom_id res chain seq x y z
N MET A 1 -9.52 6.62 44.24
CA MET A 1 -10.49 7.27 45.13
C MET A 1 -9.90 8.46 45.90
N SER A 2 -8.74 8.30 46.56
CA SER A 2 -8.04 9.37 47.30
C SER A 2 -7.92 10.69 46.54
N ASP A 3 -7.58 10.63 45.25
CA ASP A 3 -7.36 11.81 44.42
C ASP A 3 -8.65 12.54 44.09
N ALA A 4 -9.74 11.80 43.88
CA ALA A 4 -11.07 12.36 43.65
C ALA A 4 -11.60 13.08 44.91
N LEU A 5 -11.31 12.52 46.09
CA LEU A 5 -11.67 13.12 47.38
C LEU A 5 -10.78 14.32 47.73
N ALA A 6 -9.51 14.32 47.33
CA ALA A 6 -8.57 15.42 47.54
C ALA A 6 -8.88 16.65 46.68
N HIS A 7 -9.62 16.46 45.58
CA HIS A 7 -9.96 17.52 44.62
C HIS A 7 -11.47 17.56 44.31
N PRO A 8 -12.34 17.81 45.30
CA PRO A 8 -13.80 17.72 45.13
C PRO A 8 -14.39 18.81 44.24
N ASP A 9 -13.62 19.86 43.93
CA ASP A 9 -13.97 20.98 43.06
C ASP A 9 -13.80 20.67 41.57
N LYS A 10 -13.18 19.54 41.21
CA LYS A 10 -13.01 19.10 39.82
C LYS A 10 -14.27 18.39 39.31
N PRO A 11 -14.59 18.50 38.01
CA PRO A 11 -15.76 17.84 37.41
C PRO A 11 -15.48 16.35 37.17
N TRP A 12 -15.40 15.57 38.24
CA TRP A 12 -15.18 14.13 38.17
C TRP A 12 -16.36 13.43 37.51
N ASP A 13 -16.06 12.60 36.51
CA ASP A 13 -17.04 11.71 35.90
C ASP A 13 -17.16 10.41 36.72
N TRP A 14 -18.17 10.36 37.57
CA TRP A 14 -18.45 9.22 38.45
C TRP A 14 -18.91 7.98 37.68
N HIS A 15 -19.44 8.14 36.47
CA HIS A 15 -19.79 7.01 35.60
C HIS A 15 -18.51 6.28 35.17
N SER A 16 -17.54 7.00 34.60
CA SER A 16 -16.24 6.43 34.22
C SER A 16 -15.43 5.94 35.42
N LEU A 17 -15.52 6.61 36.57
CA LEU A 17 -14.86 6.15 37.79
C LEU A 17 -15.43 4.84 38.31
N SER A 18 -16.73 4.58 38.14
CA SER A 18 -17.38 3.32 38.55
C SER A 18 -16.83 2.09 37.81
N TYR A 19 -16.32 2.30 36.59
CA TYR A 19 -15.63 1.28 35.79
C TYR A 19 -14.13 1.15 36.12
N ASN A 20 -13.56 2.08 36.90
CA ASN A 20 -12.13 2.07 37.18
C ASN A 20 -11.75 0.88 38.06
N GLU A 21 -10.74 0.14 37.62
CA GLU A 21 -10.21 -1.06 38.27
C GLU A 21 -9.57 -0.84 39.64
N ASN A 22 -9.49 0.41 40.13
CA ASN A 22 -8.99 0.72 41.49
C ASN A 22 -10.12 1.13 42.46
N ILE A 23 -11.38 1.20 42.01
CA ILE A 23 -12.52 1.44 42.90
C ILE A 23 -12.96 0.13 43.52
N THR A 24 -13.14 0.12 44.84
CA THR A 24 -13.61 -1.04 45.61
C THR A 24 -15.03 -0.81 46.12
N LEU A 25 -15.74 -1.88 46.52
CA LEU A 25 -17.04 -1.71 47.16
C LEU A 25 -16.93 -0.89 48.47
N SER A 26 -15.81 -0.99 49.18
CA SER A 26 -15.57 -0.19 50.39
C SER A 26 -15.56 1.31 50.09
N ASP A 27 -14.97 1.73 48.96
CA ASP A 27 -14.99 3.13 48.52
C ASP A 27 -16.41 3.61 48.19
N VAL A 28 -17.20 2.76 47.52
CA VAL A 28 -18.59 3.06 47.16
C VAL A 28 -19.46 3.22 48.40
N LEU A 29 -19.34 2.30 49.36
CA LEU A 29 -20.13 2.31 50.60
C LEU A 29 -19.72 3.44 51.55
N ALA A 30 -18.44 3.84 51.56
CA ALA A 30 -17.97 4.99 52.33
C ALA A 30 -18.48 6.34 51.79
N HIS A 31 -18.90 6.38 50.52
CA HIS A 31 -19.33 7.59 49.83
C HIS A 31 -20.66 7.40 49.08
N PRO A 32 -21.77 7.12 49.80
CA PRO A 32 -23.06 6.81 49.21
C PRO A 32 -23.76 8.02 48.57
N ASP A 33 -23.27 9.23 48.84
CA ASP A 33 -23.78 10.48 48.26
C ASP A 33 -23.31 10.73 46.82
N LYS A 34 -22.36 9.94 46.31
CA LYS A 34 -21.84 10.08 44.95
C LYS A 34 -22.70 9.33 43.93
N PRO A 35 -22.82 9.84 42.69
CA PRO A 35 -23.64 9.23 41.65
C PRO A 35 -22.90 8.04 41.01
N TRP A 36 -22.75 6.96 41.79
CA TRP A 36 -22.15 5.71 41.34
C TRP A 36 -23.00 5.03 40.27
N ASP A 37 -22.34 4.50 39.25
CA ASP A 37 -22.99 3.68 38.24
C ASP A 37 -22.88 2.21 38.59
N TRP A 38 -24.01 1.65 39.04
CA TRP A 38 -24.10 0.27 39.47
C TRP A 38 -24.01 -0.75 38.33
N PHE A 39 -24.23 -0.33 37.08
CA PHE A 39 -23.98 -1.17 35.91
C PHE A 39 -22.49 -1.49 35.80
N TRP A 40 -21.63 -0.47 35.88
CA TRP A 40 -20.18 -0.67 35.81
C TRP A 40 -19.60 -1.30 37.07
N LEU A 41 -20.13 -0.96 38.24
CA LEU A 41 -19.73 -1.61 39.49
C LEU A 41 -20.06 -3.11 39.49
N SER A 42 -21.17 -3.52 38.88
CA SER A 42 -21.56 -4.94 38.78
C SER A 42 -20.52 -5.79 38.03
N ARG A 43 -19.78 -5.19 37.08
CA ARG A 43 -18.70 -5.84 36.33
C ARG A 43 -17.30 -5.61 36.91
N ASN A 44 -17.17 -4.81 37.96
CA ASN A 44 -15.86 -4.39 38.44
C ASN A 44 -15.14 -5.58 39.10
N GLN A 45 -13.91 -5.85 38.65
CA GLN A 45 -13.13 -7.01 39.11
C GLN A 45 -12.74 -6.98 40.59
N ASN A 46 -12.81 -5.82 41.25
CA ASN A 46 -12.57 -5.71 42.70
C ASN A 46 -13.83 -5.90 43.54
N ILE A 47 -14.98 -6.13 42.92
CA ILE A 47 -16.25 -6.40 43.59
C ILE A 47 -16.58 -7.87 43.34
N THR A 48 -16.43 -8.69 44.38
CA THR A 48 -16.60 -10.14 44.28
C THR A 48 -18.06 -10.56 44.48
N LEU A 49 -18.40 -11.81 44.15
CA LEU A 49 -19.72 -12.34 44.49
C LEU A 49 -20.02 -12.27 45.98
N SER A 50 -19.02 -12.46 46.84
CA SER A 50 -19.19 -12.37 48.30
C SER A 50 -19.64 -10.96 48.71
N ASP A 51 -19.07 -9.93 48.07
CA ASP A 51 -19.45 -8.54 48.30
C ASP A 51 -20.89 -8.26 47.82
N ILE A 52 -21.26 -8.77 46.65
CA ILE A 52 -22.61 -8.63 46.08
C ILE A 52 -23.66 -9.29 46.99
N LEU A 53 -23.37 -10.51 47.46
CA LEU A 53 -24.26 -11.27 48.34
C LEU A 53 -24.38 -10.66 49.75
N ALA A 54 -23.31 -10.02 50.25
CA ALA A 54 -23.32 -9.30 51.53
C ALA A 54 -24.15 -8.01 51.46
N HIS A 55 -24.37 -7.46 50.26
CA HIS A 55 -25.06 -6.20 50.03
C HIS A 55 -26.22 -6.34 49.02
N PRO A 56 -27.25 -7.17 49.33
CA PRO A 56 -28.35 -7.46 48.41
C PRO A 56 -29.31 -6.27 48.22
N ASP A 57 -29.22 -5.24 49.06
CA ASP A 57 -30.02 -4.01 48.98
C ASP A 57 -29.55 -3.05 47.88
N LYS A 58 -28.39 -3.31 47.27
CA LYS A 58 -27.83 -2.48 46.20
C LYS A 58 -28.36 -2.89 44.82
N PRO A 59 -28.47 -1.94 43.87
CA PRO A 59 -29.07 -2.19 42.56
C PRO A 59 -28.08 -2.88 41.61
N TRP A 60 -27.66 -4.10 41.95
CA TRP A 60 -26.79 -4.92 41.12
C TRP A 60 -27.47 -5.30 39.81
N ASP A 61 -26.75 -5.12 38.71
CA ASP A 61 -27.15 -5.53 37.37
C ASP A 61 -26.61 -6.93 37.09
N TRP A 62 -27.49 -7.92 37.11
CA TRP A 62 -27.08 -9.32 37.04
C TRP A 62 -26.58 -9.76 35.67
N ASP A 63 -26.88 -9.03 34.59
CA ASP A 63 -26.25 -9.29 33.29
C ASP A 63 -24.75 -8.97 33.39
N TRP A 64 -24.42 -7.85 34.04
CA TRP A 64 -23.03 -7.41 34.23
C TRP A 64 -22.30 -8.16 35.33
N VAL A 65 -23.00 -8.56 36.42
CA VAL A 65 -22.45 -9.50 37.40
C VAL A 65 -22.09 -10.81 36.71
N SER A 66 -22.94 -11.33 35.83
CA SER A 66 -22.69 -12.57 35.09
C SER A 66 -21.45 -12.48 34.18
N SER A 67 -21.16 -11.30 33.65
CA SER A 67 -19.94 -11.01 32.85
C SER A 67 -18.72 -10.55 33.67
N ASN A 68 -18.83 -10.48 35.01
CA ASN A 68 -17.76 -10.00 35.87
C ASN A 68 -16.60 -11.01 35.86
N PRO A 69 -15.34 -10.58 35.64
CA PRO A 69 -14.18 -11.47 35.54
C PRO A 69 -13.86 -12.30 36.78
N THR A 70 -14.50 -12.02 37.93
CA THR A 70 -14.35 -12.82 39.15
C THR A 70 -15.37 -13.96 39.29
N ILE A 71 -16.46 -13.93 38.51
CA ILE A 71 -17.51 -14.95 38.57
C ILE A 71 -17.06 -16.21 37.83
N THR A 72 -17.31 -17.36 38.44
CA THR A 72 -17.07 -18.69 37.87
C THR A 72 -18.37 -19.45 37.67
N LEU A 73 -18.35 -20.57 36.93
CA LEU A 73 -19.52 -21.44 36.84
C LEU A 73 -19.92 -22.00 38.22
N SER A 74 -18.93 -22.32 39.06
CA SER A 74 -19.18 -22.85 40.40
C SER A 74 -20.01 -21.89 41.25
N ASP A 75 -19.74 -20.59 41.12
CA ASP A 75 -20.49 -19.53 41.80
C ASP A 75 -21.95 -19.49 41.35
N ALA A 76 -22.19 -19.56 40.03
CA ALA A 76 -23.54 -19.56 39.47
C ALA A 76 -24.34 -20.81 39.89
N LEU A 77 -23.69 -21.97 39.95
CA LEU A 77 -24.32 -23.22 40.38
C LEU A 77 -24.56 -23.29 41.89
N ALA A 78 -23.70 -22.66 42.70
CA ALA A 78 -23.85 -22.59 44.15
C ALA A 78 -25.01 -21.65 44.57
N HIS A 79 -25.35 -20.68 43.73
CA HIS A 79 -26.38 -19.67 43.98
C HIS A 79 -27.47 -19.66 42.89
N PRO A 80 -28.23 -20.76 42.73
CA PRO A 80 -29.22 -20.89 41.64
C PRO A 80 -30.46 -20.01 41.83
N ASP A 81 -30.65 -19.44 43.01
CA ASP A 81 -31.73 -18.49 43.32
C ASP A 81 -31.50 -17.09 42.74
N LYS A 82 -30.28 -16.80 42.26
CA LYS A 82 -29.92 -15.51 41.69
C LYS A 82 -30.23 -15.44 40.19
N PRO A 83 -30.57 -14.26 39.66
CA PRO A 83 -30.98 -14.10 38.27
C PRO A 83 -29.77 -14.02 37.32
N TRP A 84 -28.98 -15.10 37.25
CA TRP A 84 -27.84 -15.20 36.35
C TRP A 84 -28.25 -15.10 34.89
N ASP A 85 -27.52 -14.29 34.12
CA ASP A 85 -27.62 -14.24 32.67
C ASP A 85 -26.60 -15.18 32.01
N TRP A 86 -27.10 -16.27 31.46
CA TRP A 86 -26.28 -17.28 30.82
C TRP A 86 -25.67 -16.80 29.50
N HIS A 87 -26.22 -15.75 28.87
CA HIS A 87 -25.61 -15.16 27.68
C HIS A 87 -24.33 -14.42 28.06
N SER A 88 -24.38 -13.61 29.11
CA SER A 88 -23.22 -12.90 29.68
C SER A 88 -22.20 -13.86 30.29
N LEU A 89 -22.63 -14.94 30.95
CA LEU A 89 -21.73 -16.02 31.38
C LEU A 89 -21.02 -16.68 30.19
N SER A 90 -21.69 -16.89 29.05
CA SER A 90 -21.03 -17.42 27.84
C SER A 90 -19.88 -16.56 27.33
N TYR A 91 -19.87 -15.26 27.64
CA TYR A 91 -18.78 -14.33 27.30
C TYR A 91 -17.69 -14.26 28.39
N ASN A 92 -17.95 -14.78 29.58
CA ASN A 92 -17.06 -14.66 30.73
C ASN A 92 -15.80 -15.55 30.58
N GLU A 93 -14.62 -14.96 30.74
CA GLU A 93 -13.33 -15.61 30.50
C GLU A 93 -13.04 -16.80 31.46
N ASN A 94 -13.77 -16.93 32.57
CA ASN A 94 -13.66 -18.08 33.48
C ASN A 94 -14.52 -19.28 33.07
N ILE A 95 -15.41 -19.13 32.09
CA ILE A 95 -16.25 -20.24 31.60
C ILE A 95 -15.49 -20.95 30.48
N THR A 96 -15.16 -22.24 30.68
CA THR A 96 -14.45 -23.05 29.68
C THR A 96 -15.40 -23.91 28.84
N LEU A 97 -14.93 -24.48 27.71
CA LEU A 97 -15.76 -25.43 26.96
C LEU A 97 -16.11 -26.68 27.81
N SER A 98 -15.19 -27.12 28.67
CA SER A 98 -15.44 -28.26 29.56
C SER A 98 -16.63 -28.00 30.49
N ASP A 99 -16.75 -26.77 31.01
CA ASP A 99 -17.87 -26.32 31.84
C ASP A 99 -19.19 -26.34 31.06
N VAL A 100 -19.17 -25.81 29.83
CA VAL A 100 -20.35 -25.78 28.94
C VAL A 100 -20.82 -27.20 28.60
N LEU A 101 -19.90 -28.12 28.31
CA LEU A 101 -20.21 -29.50 27.95
C LEU A 101 -20.66 -30.34 29.15
N ALA A 102 -20.16 -30.05 30.35
CA ALA A 102 -20.60 -30.71 31.58
C ALA A 102 -22.03 -30.29 32.01
N HIS A 103 -22.47 -29.11 31.56
CA HIS A 103 -23.77 -28.53 31.90
C HIS A 103 -24.59 -28.16 30.65
N PRO A 104 -24.97 -29.15 29.80
CA PRO A 104 -25.66 -28.89 28.54
C PRO A 104 -27.12 -28.45 28.71
N ASP A 105 -27.68 -28.58 29.92
CA ASP A 105 -29.03 -28.14 30.28
C ASP A 105 -29.15 -26.61 30.45
N LYS A 106 -28.02 -25.88 30.49
CA LYS A 106 -27.99 -24.43 30.63
C LYS A 106 -28.10 -23.71 29.29
N PRO A 107 -28.74 -22.53 29.22
CA PRO A 107 -28.98 -21.82 27.97
C PRO A 107 -27.74 -21.03 27.51
N TRP A 108 -26.69 -21.76 27.15
CA TRP A 108 -25.44 -21.20 26.64
C TRP A 108 -25.60 -20.51 25.28
N ASN A 109 -24.98 -19.36 25.13
CA ASN A 109 -24.92 -18.63 23.87
C ASN A 109 -23.63 -18.95 23.11
N TRP A 110 -23.75 -19.81 22.09
CA TRP A 110 -22.62 -20.25 21.26
C TRP A 110 -21.99 -19.14 20.42
N TYR A 111 -22.74 -18.09 20.06
CA TYR A 111 -22.20 -16.91 19.40
C TYR A 111 -21.22 -16.17 20.32
N LEU A 112 -21.58 -15.98 21.59
CA LEU A 112 -20.69 -15.34 22.58
C LEU A 112 -19.54 -16.26 23.03
N LEU A 113 -19.78 -17.57 23.13
CA LEU A 113 -18.70 -18.54 23.37
C LEU A 113 -17.66 -18.53 22.24
N SER A 114 -18.08 -18.30 21.00
CA SER A 114 -17.15 -18.21 19.85
C SER A 114 -16.19 -17.01 19.96
N TYR A 115 -16.55 -15.99 20.74
CA TYR A 115 -15.71 -14.84 21.04
C TYR A 115 -14.94 -14.98 22.37
N ASN A 116 -15.28 -15.97 23.20
CA ASN A 116 -14.72 -16.14 24.52
C ASN A 116 -13.27 -16.62 24.44
N LYS A 117 -12.35 -15.90 25.09
CA LYS A 117 -10.91 -16.15 25.06
C LYS A 117 -10.48 -17.48 25.69
N SER A 118 -11.33 -18.07 26.54
CA SER A 118 -11.07 -19.37 27.16
C SER A 118 -11.24 -20.54 26.18
N ILE A 119 -11.97 -20.34 25.09
CA ILE A 119 -12.22 -21.36 24.06
C ILE A 119 -11.00 -21.43 23.13
N THR A 120 -10.43 -22.63 22.97
CA THR A 120 -9.23 -22.84 22.15
C THR A 120 -9.55 -23.41 20.75
N VAL A 121 -8.59 -23.36 19.82
CA VAL A 121 -8.66 -24.12 18.55
C VAL A 121 -8.97 -25.58 18.78
N SER A 122 -8.28 -26.21 19.74
CA SER A 122 -8.44 -27.63 20.04
C SER A 122 -9.86 -27.95 20.44
N ASP A 123 -10.49 -27.06 21.22
CA ASP A 123 -11.90 -27.16 21.63
C ASP A 123 -12.85 -27.11 20.44
N VAL A 124 -12.66 -26.15 19.53
CA VAL A 124 -13.48 -25.99 18.32
C VAL A 124 -13.35 -27.20 17.39
N LEU A 125 -12.12 -27.67 17.16
CA LEU A 125 -11.83 -28.78 16.27
C LEU A 125 -12.25 -30.14 16.84
N ALA A 126 -12.21 -30.31 18.16
CA ALA A 126 -12.71 -31.51 18.83
C ALA A 126 -14.25 -31.59 18.84
N HIS A 127 -14.93 -30.45 18.72
CA HIS A 127 -16.38 -30.33 18.79
C HIS A 127 -16.97 -29.59 17.57
N PRO A 128 -16.76 -30.10 16.34
CA PRO A 128 -17.22 -29.43 15.12
C PRO A 128 -18.74 -29.48 14.94
N ASP A 129 -19.44 -30.31 15.72
CA ASP A 129 -20.91 -30.43 15.73
C ASP A 129 -21.61 -29.25 16.43
N LYS A 130 -20.86 -28.43 17.18
CA LYS A 130 -21.41 -27.29 17.91
C LYS A 130 -21.62 -26.09 16.99
N PRO A 131 -22.61 -25.22 17.27
CA PRO A 131 -22.96 -24.10 16.41
C PRO A 131 -22.00 -22.92 16.62
N TRP A 132 -20.72 -23.15 16.33
CA TRP A 132 -19.69 -22.12 16.36
C TRP A 132 -19.96 -21.02 15.34
N ASP A 133 -19.75 -19.78 15.76
CA ASP A 133 -19.69 -18.63 14.87
C ASP A 133 -18.24 -18.46 14.38
N TRP A 134 -17.97 -18.97 13.18
CA TRP A 134 -16.65 -18.93 12.56
C TRP A 134 -16.15 -17.52 12.22
N PHE A 135 -17.06 -16.54 12.10
CA PHE A 135 -16.69 -15.15 11.91
C PHE A 135 -16.02 -14.62 13.17
N TRP A 136 -16.60 -14.87 14.35
CA TRP A 136 -16.04 -14.44 15.64
C TRP A 136 -14.91 -15.30 16.16
N LEU A 137 -14.89 -16.59 15.83
CA LEU A 137 -13.72 -17.44 16.12
C LEU A 137 -12.45 -16.86 15.49
N GLY A 138 -12.54 -16.26 14.30
CA GLY A 138 -11.39 -15.56 13.69
C GLY A 138 -10.82 -14.41 14.53
N CYS A 139 -11.55 -13.90 15.52
CA CYS A 139 -11.09 -12.89 16.47
C CYS A 139 -10.51 -13.49 17.77
N ASN A 140 -10.65 -14.79 17.98
CA ASN A 140 -10.12 -15.46 19.16
C ASN A 140 -8.60 -15.66 18.98
N SER A 141 -7.81 -15.20 19.95
CA SER A 141 -6.34 -15.27 19.91
C SER A 141 -5.77 -16.69 19.81
N SER A 142 -6.56 -17.71 20.12
CA SER A 142 -6.15 -19.10 19.94
C SER A 142 -6.28 -19.59 18.49
N ILE A 143 -7.14 -19.00 17.66
CA ILE A 143 -7.35 -19.38 16.25
C ILE A 143 -6.19 -18.86 15.39
N THR A 144 -5.44 -19.78 14.79
CA THR A 144 -4.25 -19.46 14.00
C THR A 144 -4.50 -19.49 12.50
N MET A 145 -3.63 -18.82 11.72
CA MET A 145 -3.74 -18.83 10.25
C MET A 145 -3.65 -20.24 9.67
N ALA A 146 -2.95 -21.18 10.30
CA ALA A 146 -2.91 -22.58 9.87
C ALA A 146 -4.31 -23.24 9.92
N VAL A 147 -5.08 -22.94 10.97
CA VAL A 147 -6.46 -23.42 11.14
C VAL A 147 -7.39 -22.76 10.12
N VAL A 148 -7.23 -21.45 9.90
CA VAL A 148 -7.98 -20.70 8.87
C VAL A 148 -7.73 -21.30 7.48
N LEU A 149 -6.47 -21.60 7.15
CA LEU A 149 -6.07 -22.21 5.87
C LEU A 149 -6.54 -23.66 5.74
N ALA A 150 -6.60 -24.43 6.82
CA ALA A 150 -7.15 -25.79 6.83
C ALA A 150 -8.69 -25.81 6.65
N HIS A 151 -9.36 -24.70 6.94
CA HIS A 151 -10.82 -24.56 6.93
C HIS A 151 -11.26 -23.35 6.09
N LEU A 152 -10.68 -23.18 4.89
CA LEU A 152 -10.99 -22.07 3.98
C LEU A 152 -12.46 -22.00 3.53
N ASP A 153 -13.22 -23.07 3.73
CA ASP A 153 -14.65 -23.15 3.46
C ASP A 153 -15.50 -22.39 4.49
N LYS A 154 -14.93 -22.00 5.64
CA LYS A 154 -15.63 -21.31 6.72
C LYS A 154 -15.66 -19.78 6.54
N PRO A 155 -16.70 -19.09 7.05
CA PRO A 155 -16.90 -17.65 6.85
C PRO A 155 -16.00 -16.78 7.76
N TRP A 156 -14.69 -16.88 7.58
CA TRP A 156 -13.69 -16.09 8.31
C TRP A 156 -13.76 -14.60 8.01
N ASP A 157 -13.49 -13.76 9.02
CA ASP A 157 -13.19 -12.35 8.81
C ASP A 157 -11.68 -12.12 8.54
N TRP A 158 -11.32 -12.12 7.26
CA TRP A 158 -9.95 -11.86 6.79
C TRP A 158 -9.41 -10.48 7.19
N SER A 159 -10.27 -9.53 7.54
CA SER A 159 -9.87 -8.18 7.96
C SER A 159 -9.30 -8.15 9.38
N MET A 160 -9.71 -9.11 10.22
CA MET A 160 -9.23 -9.29 11.60
C MET A 160 -8.01 -10.21 11.67
N LEU A 161 -7.88 -11.15 10.72
CA LEU A 161 -6.80 -12.15 10.68
C LEU A 161 -5.49 -11.65 10.09
N ASN A 162 -5.46 -10.45 9.48
CA ASN A 162 -4.30 -9.94 8.76
C ASN A 162 -3.42 -9.09 9.70
N GLU A 163 -2.42 -9.73 10.32
CA GLU A 163 -1.43 -9.06 11.18
C GLU A 163 -0.27 -8.42 10.38
N GLU A 164 -0.11 -8.81 9.11
CA GLU A 164 1.06 -8.50 8.30
C GLU A 164 0.75 -7.55 7.13
N ARG A 165 1.72 -6.69 6.81
CA ARG A 165 1.66 -5.81 5.65
C ARG A 165 2.39 -6.45 4.47
N LEU A 166 1.61 -6.91 3.49
CA LEU A 166 2.14 -7.53 2.28
C LEU A 166 2.35 -6.48 1.19
N VAL A 167 3.48 -6.54 0.48
CA VAL A 167 3.80 -5.68 -0.68
C VAL A 167 4.29 -6.55 -1.84
N GLY A 168 3.85 -6.24 -3.06
CA GLY A 168 4.24 -6.96 -4.28
C GLY A 168 3.41 -8.23 -4.52
N ASP A 169 4.05 -9.30 -4.98
CA ASP A 169 3.35 -10.53 -5.40
C ASP A 169 2.55 -11.18 -4.27
N ALA A 170 3.05 -11.13 -3.03
CA ALA A 170 2.33 -11.65 -1.87
C ALA A 170 0.96 -10.96 -1.72
N ALA A 171 0.92 -9.62 -1.82
CA ALA A 171 -0.33 -8.86 -1.78
C ALA A 171 -1.23 -9.16 -2.98
N LYS A 172 -0.65 -9.27 -4.19
CA LYS A 172 -1.37 -9.58 -5.43
C LYS A 172 -2.04 -10.96 -5.37
N ASN A 173 -1.37 -11.96 -4.83
CA ASN A 173 -1.84 -13.34 -4.76
C ASN A 173 -3.07 -13.50 -3.84
N GLN A 174 -3.11 -12.77 -2.72
CA GLN A 174 -4.25 -12.81 -1.79
C GLN A 174 -5.38 -11.81 -2.11
N ALA A 175 -5.23 -10.99 -3.17
CA ALA A 175 -6.18 -9.93 -3.53
C ALA A 175 -7.62 -10.44 -3.74
N ASN A 176 -7.79 -11.67 -4.23
CA ASN A 176 -9.11 -12.29 -4.43
C ASN A 176 -9.82 -12.64 -3.10
N MET A 177 -9.04 -12.94 -2.05
CA MET A 177 -9.57 -13.30 -0.74
C MET A 177 -9.80 -12.07 0.13
N ASN A 178 -8.99 -11.02 -0.04
CA ASN A 178 -9.04 -9.81 0.76
C ASN A 178 -9.16 -8.52 -0.09
N PRO A 179 -10.18 -8.39 -0.95
CA PRO A 179 -10.24 -7.30 -1.92
C PRO A 179 -10.38 -5.90 -1.27
N LYS A 180 -11.00 -5.79 -0.10
CA LYS A 180 -11.22 -4.50 0.59
C LYS A 180 -9.96 -3.92 1.25
N ASN A 181 -8.99 -4.77 1.59
CA ASN A 181 -7.74 -4.36 2.24
C ASN A 181 -6.51 -4.52 1.32
N THR A 182 -6.72 -4.91 0.06
CA THR A 182 -5.66 -4.98 -0.94
C THR A 182 -5.68 -3.73 -1.80
N VAL A 183 -4.73 -2.84 -1.58
CA VAL A 183 -4.65 -1.56 -2.28
C VAL A 183 -3.78 -1.68 -3.53
N TYR A 184 -4.26 -1.13 -4.65
CA TYR A 184 -3.56 -1.06 -5.93
C TYR A 184 -3.95 0.25 -6.64
N ASP A 185 -3.30 0.58 -7.75
CA ASP A 185 -3.52 1.83 -8.51
C ASP A 185 -3.38 3.12 -7.69
N ALA A 186 -2.66 3.10 -6.56
CA ALA A 186 -2.44 4.29 -5.72
C ALA A 186 -1.81 5.46 -6.49
N LYS A 187 -1.04 5.18 -7.56
CA LYS A 187 -0.48 6.19 -8.48
C LYS A 187 -1.57 7.01 -9.21
N ARG A 188 -2.80 6.50 -9.35
CA ARG A 188 -3.94 7.28 -9.87
C ARG A 188 -4.51 8.26 -8.85
N LEU A 189 -4.27 8.04 -7.55
CA LEU A 189 -4.72 8.91 -6.46
C LEU A 189 -3.67 9.95 -6.03
N ILE A 190 -2.39 9.68 -6.25
CA ILE A 190 -1.30 10.50 -5.72
C ILE A 190 -1.34 11.94 -6.26
N GLY A 191 -1.26 12.91 -5.35
CA GLY A 191 -1.31 14.36 -5.68
C GLY A 191 -2.64 14.86 -6.24
N ARG A 192 -3.75 14.16 -6.02
CA ARG A 192 -5.09 14.54 -6.47
C ARG A 192 -6.01 14.96 -5.35
N ARG A 193 -7.13 15.58 -5.73
CA ARG A 193 -8.22 15.88 -4.81
C ARG A 193 -9.33 14.84 -4.93
N ILE A 194 -10.03 14.60 -3.83
CA ILE A 194 -11.11 13.61 -3.79
C ILE A 194 -12.30 14.01 -4.66
N ASP A 195 -12.46 15.31 -4.93
CA ASP A 195 -13.50 15.90 -5.75
C ASP A 195 -13.14 15.97 -7.24
N ASP A 196 -11.94 15.55 -7.64
CA ASP A 196 -11.57 15.41 -9.04
C ASP A 196 -12.48 14.40 -9.75
N ASP A 197 -12.96 14.72 -10.95
CA ASP A 197 -13.89 13.85 -11.70
C ASP A 197 -13.26 12.51 -12.13
N VAL A 198 -11.93 12.44 -12.22
CA VAL A 198 -11.21 11.18 -12.41
C VAL A 198 -11.27 10.31 -11.15
N VAL A 199 -11.02 10.89 -9.97
CA VAL A 199 -11.06 10.18 -8.68
C VAL A 199 -12.47 9.71 -8.37
N LYS A 200 -13.50 10.53 -8.61
CA LYS A 200 -14.91 10.12 -8.45
C LYS A 200 -15.27 8.87 -9.27
N ARG A 201 -14.76 8.79 -10.50
CA ARG A 201 -15.01 7.63 -11.38
C ARG A 201 -14.27 6.40 -10.90
N ASP A 202 -13.00 6.53 -10.55
CA ASP A 202 -12.18 5.39 -10.12
C ASP A 202 -12.66 4.81 -8.78
N ARG A 203 -13.14 5.65 -7.86
CA ARG A 203 -13.76 5.22 -6.59
C ARG A 203 -14.92 4.25 -6.76
N ALA A 204 -15.65 4.33 -7.88
CA ALA A 204 -16.75 3.41 -8.18
C ALA A 204 -16.26 2.04 -8.68
N LEU A 205 -14.99 1.92 -9.04
CA LEU A 205 -14.38 0.71 -9.63
C LEU A 205 -13.53 -0.07 -8.63
N TRP A 206 -13.06 0.58 -7.56
CA TRP A 206 -12.21 -0.05 -6.56
C TRP A 206 -13.01 -0.76 -5.45
N PRO A 207 -12.53 -1.93 -4.98
CA PRO A 207 -13.13 -2.64 -3.86
C PRO A 207 -12.77 -2.07 -2.49
N PHE A 208 -11.68 -1.30 -2.40
CA PHE A 208 -11.25 -0.62 -1.18
C PHE A 208 -11.87 0.77 -1.06
N ASN A 209 -11.98 1.26 0.18
CA ASN A 209 -12.65 2.51 0.46
C ASN A 209 -11.69 3.71 0.34
N VAL A 210 -12.08 4.72 -0.44
CA VAL A 210 -11.39 6.02 -0.48
C VAL A 210 -12.24 7.05 0.25
N VAL A 211 -11.66 7.65 1.28
CA VAL A 211 -12.28 8.62 2.20
C VAL A 211 -11.59 9.99 2.08
N ASP A 212 -12.28 11.05 2.49
CA ASP A 212 -11.73 12.41 2.58
C ASP A 212 -10.98 12.57 3.91
N ASP A 213 -9.83 13.22 3.89
CA ASP A 213 -9.10 13.59 5.10
C ASP A 213 -9.66 14.84 5.82
N GLY A 214 -10.72 15.45 5.26
CA GLY A 214 -11.34 16.68 5.75
C GLY A 214 -10.80 17.95 5.09
N ALA A 215 -9.72 17.85 4.31
CA ALA A 215 -9.13 18.93 3.52
C ALA A 215 -9.32 18.71 2.00
N GLY A 216 -10.11 17.71 1.60
CA GLY A 216 -10.35 17.34 0.20
C GLY A 216 -9.26 16.45 -0.39
N ARG A 217 -8.39 15.85 0.42
CA ARG A 217 -7.41 14.85 -0.06
C ARG A 217 -7.95 13.44 0.09
N PRO A 218 -7.71 12.55 -0.88
CA PRO A 218 -8.10 11.15 -0.76
C PRO A 218 -7.17 10.40 0.20
N LYS A 219 -7.75 9.60 1.10
CA LYS A 219 -7.08 8.55 1.86
C LYS A 219 -7.72 7.20 1.58
N VAL A 220 -6.94 6.13 1.60
CA VAL A 220 -7.45 4.77 1.48
C VAL A 220 -7.65 4.19 2.89
N ARG A 221 -8.89 3.84 3.22
CA ARG A 221 -9.25 3.21 4.49
C ARG A 221 -9.21 1.69 4.34
N VAL A 222 -8.37 1.05 5.15
CA VAL A 222 -8.28 -0.40 5.27
C VAL A 222 -8.47 -0.83 6.73
N MET A 223 -8.82 -2.09 6.94
CA MET A 223 -8.74 -2.73 8.25
C MET A 223 -7.35 -3.33 8.40
N PHE A 224 -6.59 -2.84 9.38
CA PHE A 224 -5.24 -3.32 9.69
C PHE A 224 -5.18 -3.66 11.18
N LYS A 225 -4.82 -4.90 11.52
CA LYS A 225 -4.81 -5.41 12.91
C LYS A 225 -6.15 -5.17 13.63
N GLY A 226 -7.26 -5.42 12.93
CA GLY A 226 -8.62 -5.22 13.44
C GLY A 226 -9.06 -3.77 13.65
N GLN A 227 -8.25 -2.78 13.26
CA GLN A 227 -8.59 -1.36 13.38
C GLN A 227 -8.69 -0.67 12.01
N PRO A 228 -9.67 0.23 11.82
CA PRO A 228 -9.72 1.06 10.62
C PRO A 228 -8.52 2.01 10.62
N THR A 229 -7.72 1.92 9.57
CA THR A 229 -6.51 2.73 9.37
C THR A 229 -6.59 3.41 8.01
N ASP A 230 -6.31 4.72 7.99
CA ASP A 230 -6.35 5.55 6.79
C ASP A 230 -4.93 5.86 6.33
N PHE A 231 -4.59 5.45 5.11
CA PHE A 231 -3.30 5.74 4.49
C PHE A 231 -3.44 6.75 3.37
N THR A 232 -2.51 7.69 3.26
CA THR A 232 -2.43 8.56 2.07
C THR A 232 -1.82 7.82 0.88
N PRO A 233 -2.05 8.29 -0.36
CA PRO A 233 -1.40 7.74 -1.55
C PRO A 233 0.13 7.78 -1.48
N GLU A 234 0.71 8.76 -0.80
CA GLU A 234 2.15 8.88 -0.57
C GLU A 234 2.66 7.76 0.33
N GLU A 235 1.98 7.46 1.45
CA GLU A 235 2.33 6.35 2.34
C GLU A 235 2.25 5.01 1.61
N LEU A 236 1.18 4.78 0.85
CA LEU A 236 1.02 3.56 0.05
C LEU A 236 2.12 3.42 -1.00
N SER A 237 2.50 4.51 -1.66
CA SER A 237 3.59 4.52 -2.63
C SER A 237 4.95 4.33 -1.95
N ALA A 238 5.13 4.88 -0.75
CA ALA A 238 6.33 4.69 0.07
C ALA A 238 6.51 3.23 0.48
N MET A 239 5.43 2.48 0.73
CA MET A 239 5.51 1.03 0.99
C MET A 239 6.08 0.27 -0.22
N VAL A 240 5.66 0.62 -1.44
CA VAL A 240 6.20 0.04 -2.67
C VAL A 240 7.67 0.42 -2.86
N LEU A 241 8.02 1.70 -2.68
CA LEU A 241 9.40 2.18 -2.76
C LEU A 241 10.30 1.54 -1.71
N GLY A 242 9.78 1.34 -0.49
CA GLY A 242 10.47 0.63 0.59
C GLY A 242 10.78 -0.81 0.23
N LYS A 243 9.86 -1.52 -0.45
CA LYS A 243 10.12 -2.86 -0.99
C LYS A 243 11.20 -2.83 -2.08
N MET A 244 11.20 -1.84 -2.97
CA MET A 244 12.25 -1.70 -3.99
C MET A 244 13.62 -1.41 -3.37
N LYS A 245 13.68 -0.50 -2.38
CA LYS A 245 14.87 -0.22 -1.57
C LYS A 245 15.40 -1.48 -0.89
N ALA A 246 14.52 -2.30 -0.33
CA ALA A 246 14.91 -3.56 0.32
C ALA A 246 15.54 -4.54 -0.68
N ILE A 247 14.93 -4.73 -1.86
CA ILE A 247 15.48 -5.59 -2.93
C ILE A 247 16.88 -5.10 -3.36
N ALA A 248 17.03 -3.79 -3.58
CA ALA A 248 18.33 -3.23 -3.97
C ALA A 248 19.38 -3.34 -2.86
N THR A 249 18.99 -3.14 -1.59
CA THR A 249 19.86 -3.27 -0.41
C THR A 249 20.36 -4.70 -0.24
N GLU A 250 19.46 -5.68 -0.41
CA GLU A 250 19.80 -7.10 -0.36
C GLU A 250 20.77 -7.49 -1.47
N TYR A 251 20.48 -7.09 -2.72
CA TYR A 251 21.35 -7.36 -3.87
C TYR A 251 22.75 -6.74 -3.72
N LEU A 252 22.85 -5.54 -3.16
CA LEU A 252 24.13 -4.81 -3.03
C LEU A 252 24.89 -5.14 -1.73
N GLY A 253 24.26 -5.80 -0.75
CA GLY A 253 24.87 -6.12 0.55
C GLY A 253 25.10 -4.91 1.48
N HIS A 254 24.54 -3.73 1.15
CA HIS A 254 24.66 -2.52 1.97
C HIS A 254 23.44 -1.60 1.82
N GLU A 255 23.22 -0.70 2.78
CA GLU A 255 22.05 0.18 2.83
C GLU A 255 22.01 1.19 1.65
N VAL A 256 20.90 1.18 0.90
CA VAL A 256 20.62 2.18 -0.15
C VAL A 256 19.91 3.40 0.43
N LYS A 257 20.48 4.60 0.25
CA LYS A 257 19.94 5.86 0.79
C LYS A 257 19.46 6.84 -0.27
N ASP A 258 20.08 6.84 -1.43
CA ASP A 258 19.79 7.80 -2.50
C ASP A 258 19.05 7.11 -3.65
N ALA A 259 18.11 7.82 -4.28
CA ALA A 259 17.36 7.29 -5.42
C ALA A 259 17.02 8.36 -6.46
N VAL A 260 16.85 7.91 -7.70
CA VAL A 260 16.13 8.63 -8.75
C VAL A 260 14.78 7.93 -8.93
N ILE A 261 13.69 8.69 -8.88
CA ILE A 261 12.33 8.15 -8.97
C ILE A 261 11.66 8.66 -10.24
N THR A 262 10.95 7.79 -10.94
CA THR A 262 10.29 8.11 -12.22
C THR A 262 8.86 8.61 -12.01
N VAL A 263 8.41 9.51 -12.88
CA VAL A 263 7.02 9.98 -12.96
C VAL A 263 6.57 10.08 -14.42
N PRO A 264 5.27 9.94 -14.71
CA PRO A 264 4.72 10.25 -16.03
C PRO A 264 5.10 11.67 -16.45
N ALA A 265 5.42 11.88 -17.72
CA ALA A 265 5.84 13.19 -18.20
C ALA A 265 4.75 14.25 -17.96
N TYR A 266 3.48 13.85 -18.11
CA TYR A 266 2.32 14.72 -17.92
C TYR A 266 1.88 14.90 -16.46
N PHE A 267 2.68 14.48 -15.46
CA PHE A 267 2.40 14.81 -14.06
C PHE A 267 2.56 16.31 -13.80
N GLY A 268 1.54 16.90 -13.17
CA GLY A 268 1.56 18.26 -12.66
C GLY A 268 2.37 18.41 -11.37
N ASP A 269 2.49 19.64 -10.89
CA ASP A 269 3.34 19.98 -9.73
C ASP A 269 2.94 19.16 -8.48
N ALA A 270 1.63 18.98 -8.22
CA ALA A 270 1.12 18.27 -7.03
C ALA A 270 1.54 16.81 -6.98
N GLN A 271 1.46 16.12 -8.12
CA GLN A 271 1.78 14.71 -8.23
C GLN A 271 3.28 14.46 -8.14
N ARG A 272 4.10 15.34 -8.74
CA ARG A 272 5.57 15.30 -8.63
C ARG A 272 6.03 15.45 -7.17
N GLN A 273 5.48 16.43 -6.47
CA GLN A 273 5.81 16.65 -5.07
C GLN A 273 5.39 15.47 -4.19
N ALA A 274 4.15 15.00 -4.33
CA ALA A 274 3.65 13.84 -3.59
C ALA A 274 4.48 12.56 -3.84
N THR A 275 5.00 12.38 -5.06
CA THR A 275 5.89 11.25 -5.40
C THR A 275 7.27 11.41 -4.75
N LYS A 276 7.81 12.62 -4.70
CA LYS A 276 9.03 12.93 -3.96
C LYS A 276 8.86 12.71 -2.46
N ASP A 277 7.71 13.10 -1.90
CA ASP A 277 7.37 12.89 -0.50
C ASP A 277 7.25 11.39 -0.17
N ALA A 278 6.66 10.59 -1.07
CA ALA A 278 6.64 9.13 -0.93
C ALA A 278 8.06 8.53 -0.87
N GLY A 279 9.00 9.05 -1.66
CA GLY A 279 10.41 8.68 -1.58
C GLY A 279 11.03 9.02 -0.23
N LEU A 280 10.76 10.22 0.27
CA LEU A 280 11.21 10.64 1.60
C LEU A 280 10.64 9.73 2.71
N ILE A 281 9.34 9.45 2.69
CA ILE A 281 8.66 8.55 3.65
C ILE A 281 9.26 7.14 3.60
N ALA A 282 9.71 6.67 2.44
CA ALA A 282 10.42 5.40 2.28
C ALA A 282 11.88 5.42 2.80
N GLY A 283 12.34 6.53 3.35
CA GLY A 283 13.71 6.72 3.81
C GLY A 283 14.72 6.80 2.66
N LEU A 284 14.32 7.38 1.53
CA LEU A 284 15.17 7.66 0.39
C LEU A 284 15.37 9.17 0.22
N ASN A 285 16.62 9.59 0.03
CA ASN A 285 16.95 10.90 -0.48
C ASN A 285 16.75 10.92 -2.01
N VAL A 286 15.71 11.63 -2.46
CA VAL A 286 15.35 11.70 -3.87
C VAL A 286 16.23 12.72 -4.58
N LEU A 287 17.28 12.23 -5.25
CA LEU A 287 18.25 13.05 -5.99
C LEU A 287 17.62 13.74 -7.21
N ARG A 288 16.68 13.04 -7.86
CA ARG A 288 15.98 13.53 -9.04
C ARG A 288 14.63 12.85 -9.21
N ILE A 289 13.64 13.62 -9.62
CA ILE A 289 12.44 13.12 -10.28
C ILE A 289 12.68 13.18 -11.79
N ILE A 290 12.61 12.03 -12.47
CA ILE A 290 12.82 11.94 -13.92
C ILE A 290 11.52 11.54 -14.62
N ASN A 291 11.26 12.12 -15.79
CA ASN A 291 10.12 11.74 -16.61
C ASN A 291 10.34 10.34 -17.22
N GLU A 292 9.32 9.48 -17.17
CA GLU A 292 9.33 8.11 -17.70
C GLU A 292 9.80 8.02 -19.16
N PRO A 293 9.23 8.78 -20.12
CA PRO A 293 9.70 8.73 -21.50
C PRO A 293 11.12 9.27 -21.67
N THR A 294 11.56 10.20 -20.82
CA THR A 294 12.93 10.71 -20.82
C THR A 294 13.91 9.64 -20.34
N ALA A 295 13.57 8.88 -19.29
CA ALA A 295 14.35 7.74 -18.84
C ALA A 295 14.42 6.64 -19.91
N ALA A 296 13.30 6.33 -20.58
CA ALA A 296 13.30 5.38 -21.67
C ALA A 296 14.15 5.85 -22.88
N ALA A 297 14.18 7.16 -23.16
CA ALA A 297 15.05 7.73 -24.19
C ALA A 297 16.54 7.55 -23.83
N ILE A 298 16.92 7.69 -22.57
CA ILE A 298 18.30 7.39 -22.10
C ILE A 298 18.64 5.93 -22.37
N ALA A 299 17.75 4.99 -22.01
CA ALA A 299 17.96 3.57 -22.27
C ALA A 299 18.10 3.27 -23.78
N TYR A 300 17.31 3.94 -24.63
CA TYR A 300 17.42 3.83 -26.08
C TYR A 300 18.74 4.42 -26.63
N GLY A 301 19.14 5.60 -26.16
CA GLY A 301 20.28 6.34 -26.69
C GLY A 301 21.64 5.81 -26.24
N MET A 302 21.70 5.09 -25.12
CA MET A 302 22.95 4.48 -24.65
C MET A 302 23.54 3.45 -25.62
N ASP A 303 22.69 2.63 -26.25
CA ASP A 303 23.13 1.63 -27.23
C ASP A 303 23.26 2.22 -28.65
N ASN A 304 22.72 3.42 -28.88
CA ASN A 304 22.61 4.06 -30.20
C ASN A 304 23.38 5.38 -30.26
N LYS A 305 24.67 5.34 -29.93
CA LYS A 305 25.59 6.50 -29.96
C LYS A 305 25.95 6.90 -31.40
N SER A 306 25.00 7.40 -32.18
CA SER A 306 25.30 8.06 -33.47
C SER A 306 25.68 9.52 -33.26
N ALA A 307 26.66 10.00 -34.03
CA ALA A 307 26.98 11.42 -34.12
C ALA A 307 25.89 12.21 -34.87
N GLU A 308 25.07 11.54 -35.67
CA GLU A 308 23.94 12.15 -36.37
C GLU A 308 22.78 12.44 -35.42
N GLU A 309 22.19 13.62 -35.58
CA GLU A 309 21.00 14.05 -34.84
C GLU A 309 19.78 13.23 -35.27
N LYS A 310 19.14 12.58 -34.29
CA LYS A 310 17.93 11.78 -34.51
C LYS A 310 16.76 12.35 -33.72
N ASN A 311 15.66 12.62 -34.42
CA ASN A 311 14.36 12.85 -33.80
C ASN A 311 13.71 11.50 -33.46
N VAL A 312 13.43 11.26 -32.20
CA VAL A 312 12.87 10.00 -31.68
C VAL A 312 11.55 10.30 -31.00
N LEU A 313 10.52 9.50 -31.30
CA LEU A 313 9.26 9.51 -30.57
C LEU A 313 9.24 8.34 -29.59
N ILE A 314 9.07 8.63 -28.30
CA ILE A 314 8.79 7.65 -27.26
C ILE A 314 7.27 7.57 -27.09
N PHE A 315 6.72 6.37 -27.26
CA PHE A 315 5.32 6.06 -27.01
C PHE A 315 5.24 5.15 -25.78
N ASP A 316 4.87 5.72 -24.63
CA ASP A 316 4.79 5.00 -23.36
C ASP A 316 3.33 4.77 -22.96
N LEU A 317 2.85 3.53 -23.08
CA LEU A 317 1.51 3.13 -22.67
C LEU A 317 1.61 2.07 -21.57
N GLY A 318 1.50 2.54 -20.32
CA GLY A 318 1.63 1.72 -19.13
C GLY A 318 0.33 1.06 -18.66
N GLY A 319 0.31 0.72 -17.37
CA GLY A 319 -0.88 0.19 -16.69
C GLY A 319 -1.91 1.28 -16.37
N GLY A 320 -1.46 2.47 -15.95
CA GLY A 320 -2.32 3.55 -15.48
C GLY A 320 -2.26 4.85 -16.27
N THR A 321 -1.15 5.09 -16.99
CA THR A 321 -0.78 6.37 -17.60
C THR A 321 -0.32 6.16 -19.04
N PHE A 322 -0.46 7.21 -19.85
CA PHE A 322 -0.03 7.25 -21.23
C PHE A 322 0.75 8.54 -21.49
N ASP A 323 1.97 8.44 -22.00
CA ASP A 323 2.80 9.58 -22.37
C ASP A 323 3.36 9.41 -23.79
N VAL A 324 3.50 10.53 -24.49
CA VAL A 324 4.18 10.65 -25.78
C VAL A 324 5.17 11.79 -25.68
N THR A 325 6.43 11.52 -26.03
CA THR A 325 7.47 12.54 -26.05
C THR A 325 8.25 12.46 -27.33
N VAL A 326 8.48 13.62 -27.96
CA VAL A 326 9.41 13.76 -29.08
C VAL A 326 10.69 14.37 -28.55
N LEU A 327 11.80 13.67 -28.74
CA LEU A 327 13.13 14.10 -28.34
C LEU A 327 14.08 14.16 -29.53
N GLN A 328 15.08 15.01 -29.42
CA GLN A 328 16.26 15.01 -30.26
C GLN A 328 17.44 14.42 -29.50
N ILE A 329 18.14 13.49 -30.14
CA ILE A 329 19.29 12.79 -29.57
C ILE A 329 20.49 12.96 -30.49
N TRP A 330 21.58 13.51 -29.96
CA TRP A 330 22.86 13.64 -30.66
C TRP A 330 24.01 13.70 -29.65
N GLU A 331 25.11 12.99 -29.90
CA GLU A 331 26.35 13.07 -29.09
C GLU A 331 26.13 13.02 -27.55
N GLY A 332 25.16 12.24 -27.07
CA GLY A 332 24.82 12.14 -25.64
C GLY A 332 23.94 13.27 -25.08
N VAL A 333 23.53 14.22 -25.91
CA VAL A 333 22.50 15.22 -25.58
C VAL A 333 21.13 14.65 -25.89
N PHE A 334 20.21 14.78 -24.93
CA PHE A 334 18.82 14.38 -25.02
C PHE A 334 17.96 15.63 -24.77
N GLU A 335 17.41 16.20 -25.84
CA GLU A 335 16.56 17.39 -25.76
C GLU A 335 15.10 17.04 -26.03
N VAL A 336 14.23 17.23 -25.04
CA VAL A 336 12.79 17.09 -25.22
C VAL A 336 12.27 18.29 -26.00
N ARG A 337 11.62 18.03 -27.14
CA ARG A 337 11.02 19.07 -27.99
C ARG A 337 9.55 19.31 -27.65
N ALA A 338 8.82 18.23 -27.37
CA ALA A 338 7.47 18.32 -26.85
C ALA A 338 7.09 17.04 -26.10
N THR A 339 6.21 17.18 -25.12
CA THR A 339 5.59 16.06 -24.43
C THR A 339 4.09 16.29 -24.27
N GLY A 340 3.33 15.21 -24.22
CA GLY A 340 1.90 15.22 -23.96
C GLY A 340 1.46 13.84 -23.50
N GLY A 341 0.28 13.75 -22.89
CA GLY A 341 -0.15 12.50 -22.32
C GLY A 341 -1.55 12.54 -21.72
N ASP A 342 -1.90 11.43 -21.09
CA ASP A 342 -3.07 11.28 -20.25
C ASP A 342 -2.70 10.47 -19.01
N SER A 343 -2.71 11.13 -17.86
CA SER A 343 -2.38 10.50 -16.59
C SER A 343 -3.41 9.48 -16.10
N HIS A 344 -4.54 9.33 -16.80
CA HIS A 344 -5.66 8.42 -16.49
C HIS A 344 -6.07 7.55 -17.70
N LEU A 345 -5.09 7.12 -18.49
CA LEU A 345 -5.28 6.22 -19.62
C LEU A 345 -4.21 5.13 -19.60
N GLY A 346 -4.59 3.86 -19.54
CA GLY A 346 -3.66 2.75 -19.58
C GLY A 346 -4.31 1.38 -19.66
N GLY A 347 -3.52 0.34 -19.36
CA GLY A 347 -3.95 -1.05 -19.34
C GLY A 347 -5.15 -1.34 -18.42
N SER A 348 -5.28 -0.63 -17.29
CA SER A 348 -6.40 -0.81 -16.35
C SER A 348 -7.74 -0.38 -16.95
N ASP A 349 -7.78 0.61 -17.85
CA ASP A 349 -9.02 1.05 -18.51
C ASP A 349 -9.50 0.02 -19.54
N ILE A 350 -8.55 -0.66 -20.18
CA ILE A 350 -8.82 -1.78 -21.08
C ILE A 350 -9.37 -2.97 -20.28
N ASP A 351 -8.75 -3.29 -19.14
CA ASP A 351 -9.25 -4.33 -18.23
C ASP A 351 -10.67 -4.02 -17.76
N ASN A 352 -10.94 -2.77 -17.37
CA ASN A 352 -12.26 -2.32 -16.93
C ASN A 352 -13.32 -2.44 -18.04
N LYS A 353 -12.98 -2.19 -19.31
CA LYS A 353 -13.90 -2.44 -20.43
C LYS A 353 -14.21 -3.91 -20.64
N LEU A 354 -13.22 -4.78 -20.46
CA LEU A 354 -13.45 -6.23 -20.52
C LEU A 354 -14.32 -6.69 -19.34
N VAL A 355 -14.07 -6.19 -18.13
CA VAL A 355 -14.89 -6.47 -16.95
C VAL A 355 -16.33 -6.02 -17.16
N GLU A 356 -16.55 -4.82 -17.69
CA GLU A 356 -17.88 -4.31 -18.03
C GLU A 356 -18.60 -5.25 -19.02
N HIS A 357 -17.89 -5.68 -20.07
CA HIS A 357 -18.40 -6.59 -21.09
C HIS A 357 -18.80 -7.95 -20.50
N PHE A 358 -17.91 -8.59 -19.73
CA PHE A 358 -18.17 -9.92 -19.17
C PHE A 358 -19.19 -9.88 -18.01
N ALA A 359 -19.21 -8.81 -17.21
CA ALA A 359 -20.25 -8.63 -16.20
C ALA A 359 -21.64 -8.49 -16.83
N ALA A 360 -21.74 -7.74 -17.94
CA ALA A 360 -23.00 -7.64 -18.69
C ALA A 360 -23.40 -8.98 -19.34
N ASP A 361 -22.44 -9.75 -19.86
CA ASP A 361 -22.69 -11.10 -20.39
C ASP A 361 -23.19 -12.07 -19.30
N PHE A 362 -22.53 -12.09 -18.13
CA PHE A 362 -22.94 -12.89 -16.99
C PHE A 362 -24.37 -12.55 -16.56
N ARG A 363 -24.69 -11.27 -16.36
CA ARG A 363 -26.04 -10.82 -16.00
C ARG A 363 -27.08 -11.21 -17.06
N ARG A 364 -26.73 -11.13 -18.35
CA ARG A 364 -27.62 -11.55 -19.43
C ARG A 364 -27.90 -13.06 -19.39
N LYS A 365 -26.87 -13.89 -19.18
CA LYS A 365 -26.95 -15.36 -19.15
C LYS A 365 -27.68 -15.88 -17.93
N TYR A 366 -27.33 -15.39 -16.74
CA TYR A 366 -27.75 -15.97 -15.46
C TYR A 366 -28.77 -15.13 -14.68
N LYS A 367 -29.09 -13.92 -15.15
CA LYS A 367 -30.10 -13.01 -14.55
C LYS A 367 -29.75 -12.50 -13.14
N VAL A 368 -28.50 -12.66 -12.72
CA VAL A 368 -27.93 -12.17 -11.45
C VAL A 368 -26.81 -11.17 -11.72
N ASP A 369 -26.58 -10.22 -10.81
CA ASP A 369 -25.56 -9.16 -11.00
C ASP A 369 -24.34 -9.39 -10.09
N LEU A 370 -23.25 -9.90 -10.67
CA LEU A 370 -22.03 -10.21 -9.92
C LEU A 370 -21.34 -8.97 -9.31
N ARG A 371 -21.76 -7.75 -9.70
CA ARG A 371 -21.25 -6.49 -9.15
C ARG A 371 -21.59 -6.31 -7.67
N GLU A 372 -22.54 -7.08 -7.16
CA GLU A 372 -22.90 -7.13 -5.75
C GLU A 372 -21.83 -7.81 -4.88
N SER A 373 -20.89 -8.55 -5.49
CA SER A 373 -19.79 -9.23 -4.79
C SER A 373 -18.42 -8.66 -5.17
N PRO A 374 -17.74 -7.95 -4.25
CA PRO A 374 -16.37 -7.48 -4.46
C PRO A 374 -15.40 -8.63 -4.77
N LYS A 375 -15.62 -9.81 -4.16
CA LYS A 375 -14.82 -11.03 -4.41
C LYS A 375 -15.01 -11.53 -5.84
N ALA A 376 -16.24 -11.62 -6.32
CA ALA A 376 -16.53 -12.05 -7.70
C ALA A 376 -15.97 -11.05 -8.73
N MET A 377 -16.16 -9.75 -8.48
CA MET A 377 -15.61 -8.67 -9.30
C MET A 377 -14.08 -8.75 -9.39
N ARG A 378 -13.39 -8.99 -8.26
CA ARG A 378 -11.92 -9.08 -8.26
C ARG A 378 -11.38 -10.31 -9.01
N ARG A 379 -12.06 -11.45 -8.86
CA ARG A 379 -11.75 -12.66 -9.65
C ARG A 379 -11.93 -12.41 -11.14
N LEU A 380 -13.03 -11.74 -11.53
CA LEU A 380 -13.29 -11.37 -12.91
C LEU A 380 -12.25 -10.38 -13.47
N GLN A 381 -11.86 -9.36 -12.71
CA GLN A 381 -10.79 -8.41 -13.08
C GLN A 381 -9.48 -9.13 -13.39
N THR A 382 -9.07 -10.07 -12.52
CA THR A 382 -7.84 -10.85 -12.70
C THR A 382 -7.92 -11.73 -13.96
N ALA A 383 -9.08 -12.32 -14.25
CA ALA A 383 -9.30 -13.06 -15.49
C ALA A 383 -9.27 -12.15 -16.73
N CYS A 384 -9.83 -10.94 -16.65
CA CYS A 384 -9.82 -9.98 -17.75
C CYS A 384 -8.40 -9.50 -18.09
N GLU A 385 -7.55 -9.23 -17.09
CA GLU A 385 -6.14 -8.89 -17.32
C GLU A 385 -5.40 -10.02 -18.07
N ARG A 386 -5.63 -11.28 -17.65
CA ARG A 386 -5.06 -12.46 -18.33
C ARG A 386 -5.57 -12.58 -19.77
N VAL A 387 -6.87 -12.41 -19.99
CA VAL A 387 -7.47 -12.41 -21.34
C VAL A 387 -6.85 -11.32 -22.21
N LYS A 388 -6.74 -10.08 -21.73
CA LYS A 388 -6.09 -8.97 -22.44
C LYS A 388 -4.69 -9.36 -22.88
N ARG A 389 -3.87 -9.90 -21.96
CA ARG A 389 -2.49 -10.33 -22.26
C ARG A 389 -2.45 -11.46 -23.29
N THR A 390 -3.31 -12.47 -23.16
CA THR A 390 -3.40 -13.57 -24.14
C THR A 390 -3.80 -13.07 -25.52
N LEU A 391 -4.73 -12.12 -25.61
CA LEU A 391 -5.16 -11.55 -26.90
C LEU A 391 -4.08 -10.73 -27.60
N SER A 392 -3.02 -10.31 -26.90
CA SER A 392 -1.86 -9.66 -27.54
C SER A 392 -1.06 -10.62 -28.43
N SER A 393 -1.16 -11.94 -28.23
CA SER A 393 -0.51 -12.95 -29.07
C SER A 393 -1.50 -13.86 -29.81
N ALA A 394 -2.65 -14.18 -29.21
CA ALA A 394 -3.68 -15.04 -29.79
C ALA A 394 -4.86 -14.24 -30.40
N ALA A 395 -5.54 -14.84 -31.38
CA ALA A 395 -6.73 -14.24 -32.01
C ALA A 395 -8.01 -14.35 -31.15
N GLN A 396 -8.01 -15.24 -30.16
CA GLN A 396 -9.12 -15.48 -29.22
C GLN A 396 -8.59 -15.93 -27.86
N ALA A 397 -9.38 -15.74 -26.81
CA ALA A 397 -9.10 -16.18 -25.46
C ALA A 397 -10.39 -16.54 -24.72
N SER A 398 -10.32 -17.43 -23.74
CA SER A 398 -11.43 -17.81 -22.86
C SER A 398 -11.24 -17.34 -21.42
N ILE A 399 -12.35 -17.10 -20.73
CA ILE A 399 -12.45 -17.03 -19.27
C ILE A 399 -13.15 -18.29 -18.81
N GLU A 400 -12.54 -18.95 -17.82
CA GLU A 400 -13.09 -20.12 -17.12
C GLU A 400 -12.93 -19.86 -15.62
N LEU A 401 -14.06 -19.66 -14.93
CA LEU A 401 -14.12 -19.33 -13.51
C LEU A 401 -15.18 -20.17 -12.82
N ASP A 402 -14.74 -21.13 -12.01
CA ASP A 402 -15.63 -22.00 -11.23
C ASP A 402 -16.25 -21.23 -10.07
N SER A 403 -17.54 -21.47 -9.81
CA SER A 403 -18.31 -20.83 -8.72
C SER A 403 -18.01 -19.33 -8.61
N LEU A 404 -18.16 -18.60 -9.71
CA LEU A 404 -17.81 -17.17 -9.76
C LEU A 404 -18.69 -16.34 -8.82
N PHE A 405 -20.01 -16.57 -8.89
CA PHE A 405 -21.02 -15.91 -8.07
C PHE A 405 -22.22 -16.83 -7.91
N GLU A 406 -22.78 -16.93 -6.69
CA GLU A 406 -23.92 -17.82 -6.37
C GLU A 406 -23.77 -19.28 -6.83
N ASN A 407 -22.56 -19.85 -6.73
CA ASN A 407 -22.23 -21.20 -7.20
C ASN A 407 -22.40 -21.43 -8.71
N ILE A 408 -22.38 -20.35 -9.50
CA ILE A 408 -22.46 -20.41 -10.96
C ILE A 408 -21.05 -20.42 -11.55
N ASP A 409 -20.74 -21.47 -12.31
CA ASP A 409 -19.54 -21.51 -13.14
C ASP A 409 -19.71 -20.58 -14.35
N TYR A 410 -18.66 -19.81 -14.63
CA TYR A 410 -18.66 -18.86 -15.74
C TYR A 410 -17.63 -19.22 -16.80
N THR A 411 -18.13 -19.49 -18.01
CA THR A 411 -17.31 -19.65 -19.21
C THR A 411 -17.72 -18.65 -20.29
N ALA A 412 -16.74 -17.97 -20.86
CA ALA A 412 -16.93 -17.08 -21.99
C ALA A 412 -15.70 -17.04 -22.89
N THR A 413 -15.90 -16.74 -24.16
CA THR A 413 -14.82 -16.55 -25.14
C THR A 413 -14.94 -15.18 -25.76
N ILE A 414 -13.81 -14.53 -26.01
CA ILE A 414 -13.72 -13.25 -26.71
C ILE A 414 -12.63 -13.32 -27.78
N THR A 415 -12.86 -12.65 -28.90
CA THR A 415 -11.87 -12.50 -29.97
C THR A 415 -11.08 -11.21 -29.79
N ARG A 416 -9.86 -11.16 -30.34
CA ARG A 416 -9.05 -9.94 -30.40
C ARG A 416 -9.82 -8.80 -31.05
N ALA A 417 -10.47 -9.07 -32.19
CA ALA A 417 -11.28 -8.08 -32.91
C ALA A 417 -12.38 -7.46 -32.04
N ARG A 418 -13.03 -8.26 -31.17
CA ARG A 418 -14.05 -7.74 -30.27
C ARG A 418 -13.47 -6.87 -29.16
N MET A 419 -12.32 -7.26 -28.57
CA MET A 419 -11.61 -6.43 -27.59
C MET A 419 -11.16 -5.10 -28.22
N GLU A 420 -10.62 -5.14 -29.44
CA GLU A 420 -10.20 -3.95 -30.19
C GLU A 420 -11.37 -3.02 -30.49
N GLU A 421 -12.55 -3.54 -30.84
CA GLU A 421 -13.77 -2.77 -31.05
C GLU A 421 -14.20 -2.05 -29.76
N LEU A 422 -14.23 -2.77 -28.63
CA LEU A 422 -14.62 -2.23 -27.32
C LEU A 422 -13.66 -1.12 -26.85
N CYS A 423 -12.37 -1.23 -27.17
CA CYS A 423 -11.32 -0.34 -26.68
C CYS A 423 -10.89 0.73 -27.69
N MET A 424 -11.47 0.74 -28.89
CA MET A 424 -11.14 1.70 -29.95
C MET A 424 -11.16 3.18 -29.51
N PRO A 425 -12.09 3.65 -28.65
CA PRO A 425 -12.06 5.03 -28.17
C PRO A 425 -10.76 5.40 -27.45
N TYR A 426 -10.19 4.48 -26.66
CA TYR A 426 -8.91 4.68 -25.97
C TYR A 426 -7.75 4.71 -26.96
N PHE A 427 -7.74 3.81 -27.94
CA PHE A 427 -6.67 3.73 -28.93
C PHE A 427 -6.64 4.98 -29.84
N ARG A 428 -7.80 5.51 -30.20
CA ARG A 428 -7.89 6.78 -30.94
C ARG A 428 -7.37 7.95 -30.12
N LYS A 429 -7.72 8.01 -28.83
CA LYS A 429 -7.20 9.03 -27.91
C LYS A 429 -5.68 9.01 -27.84
N CYS A 430 -5.05 7.83 -27.85
CA CYS A 430 -3.60 7.72 -27.94
C CYS A 430 -3.04 8.38 -29.21
N MET A 431 -3.68 8.14 -30.37
CA MET A 431 -3.24 8.72 -31.64
C MET A 431 -3.45 10.24 -31.72
N ASP A 432 -4.55 10.74 -31.15
CA ASP A 432 -4.82 12.19 -31.07
C ASP A 432 -3.69 12.91 -30.29
N THR A 433 -3.19 12.29 -29.22
CA THR A 433 -2.05 12.81 -28.46
C THR A 433 -0.76 12.78 -29.27
N VAL A 434 -0.48 11.70 -30.01
CA VAL A 434 0.70 11.63 -30.91
C VAL A 434 0.69 12.78 -31.92
N GLU A 435 -0.46 13.06 -32.53
CA GLU A 435 -0.60 14.19 -33.45
C GLU A 435 -0.41 15.54 -32.75
N ALA A 436 -0.97 15.71 -31.54
CA ALA A 436 -0.80 16.94 -30.77
C ALA A 436 0.67 17.20 -30.42
N VAL A 437 1.41 16.19 -29.98
CA VAL A 437 2.84 16.31 -29.61
C VAL A 437 3.69 16.64 -30.84
N LEU A 438 3.41 16.05 -32.01
CA LEU A 438 4.11 16.41 -33.25
C LEU A 438 3.90 17.88 -33.64
N ARG A 439 2.66 18.39 -33.49
CA ARG A 439 2.37 19.81 -33.74
C ARG A 439 3.12 20.72 -32.78
N ASP A 440 3.18 20.36 -31.51
CA ASP A 440 3.91 21.13 -30.48
C ASP A 440 5.43 21.11 -30.74
N ALA A 441 5.98 19.97 -31.15
CA ALA A 441 7.37 19.82 -31.57
C ALA A 441 7.68 20.54 -32.90
N LYS A 442 6.64 20.99 -33.63
CA LYS A 442 6.74 21.55 -34.99
C LYS A 442 7.42 20.60 -35.97
N MET A 443 7.15 19.30 -35.80
CA MET A 443 7.71 18.23 -36.62
C MET A 443 6.60 17.51 -37.38
N SER A 444 6.91 17.14 -38.61
CA SER A 444 6.07 16.27 -39.42
C SER A 444 6.38 14.81 -39.14
N LYS A 445 5.52 13.91 -39.63
CA LYS A 445 5.69 12.46 -39.46
C LYS A 445 6.99 11.93 -40.08
N VAL A 446 7.46 12.56 -41.16
CA VAL A 446 8.67 12.14 -41.87
C VAL A 446 9.95 12.57 -41.15
N ASP A 447 9.85 13.56 -40.26
CA ASP A 447 10.99 14.04 -39.47
C ASP A 447 11.35 13.08 -38.33
N ILE A 448 10.42 12.20 -37.94
CA ILE A 448 10.63 11.20 -36.88
C ILE A 448 11.43 10.02 -37.45
N HIS A 449 12.62 9.79 -36.91
CA HIS A 449 13.53 8.73 -37.34
C HIS A 449 13.07 7.40 -36.75
N ASP A 450 12.90 7.36 -35.43
CA ASP A 450 12.54 6.16 -34.67
C ASP A 450 11.29 6.38 -33.83
N VAL A 451 10.47 5.33 -33.72
CA VAL A 451 9.31 5.28 -32.84
C VAL A 451 9.51 4.13 -31.86
N VAL A 452 9.81 4.47 -30.61
CA VAL A 452 10.19 3.51 -29.56
C VAL A 452 8.98 3.22 -28.67
N LEU A 453 8.71 1.94 -28.44
CA LEU A 453 7.59 1.49 -27.62
C LEU A 453 8.02 1.21 -26.18
N VAL A 454 7.30 1.78 -25.22
CA VAL A 454 7.51 1.62 -23.78
C VAL A 454 6.17 1.29 -23.12
N GLY A 455 6.23 0.58 -21.99
CA GLY A 455 5.05 0.18 -21.21
C GLY A 455 4.36 -1.07 -21.77
N GLY A 456 3.93 -1.95 -20.86
CA GLY A 456 3.39 -3.27 -21.24
C GLY A 456 2.14 -3.23 -22.13
N SER A 457 1.34 -2.16 -22.09
CA SER A 457 0.15 -2.02 -22.94
C SER A 457 0.49 -1.64 -24.39
N SER A 458 1.72 -1.18 -24.67
CA SER A 458 2.23 -1.01 -26.05
C SER A 458 2.33 -2.34 -26.83
N ARG A 459 2.27 -3.48 -26.13
CA ARG A 459 2.25 -4.83 -26.73
C ARG A 459 0.96 -5.17 -27.47
N ILE A 460 -0.09 -4.35 -27.33
CA ILE A 460 -1.38 -4.56 -28.00
C ILE A 460 -1.20 -4.39 -29.53
N PRO A 461 -1.50 -5.42 -30.34
CA PRO A 461 -1.28 -5.37 -31.79
C PRO A 461 -1.98 -4.21 -32.48
N LYS A 462 -3.19 -3.84 -32.03
CA LYS A 462 -3.94 -2.74 -32.61
C LYS A 462 -3.27 -1.38 -32.44
N ILE A 463 -2.67 -1.13 -31.28
CA ILE A 463 -1.90 0.09 -31.02
C ILE A 463 -0.69 0.14 -31.95
N GLN A 464 0.07 -0.95 -32.07
CA GLN A 464 1.24 -1.01 -32.95
C GLN A 464 0.87 -0.81 -34.42
N SER A 465 -0.20 -1.45 -34.90
CA SER A 465 -0.71 -1.24 -36.27
C SER A 465 -1.10 0.22 -36.50
N MET A 466 -1.90 0.81 -35.61
CA MET A 466 -2.34 2.20 -35.75
C MET A 466 -1.15 3.18 -35.74
N LEU A 467 -0.15 2.93 -34.91
CA LEU A 467 1.04 3.77 -34.83
C LEU A 467 1.92 3.62 -36.08
N SER A 468 2.15 2.40 -36.55
CA SER A 468 2.90 2.14 -37.79
C SER A 468 2.20 2.78 -39.00
N ASP A 469 0.89 2.58 -39.14
CA ASP A 469 0.07 3.19 -40.19
C ASP A 469 0.13 4.72 -40.14
N PHE A 470 0.08 5.30 -38.94
CA PHE A 470 0.18 6.75 -38.76
C PHE A 470 1.51 7.31 -39.25
N PHE A 471 2.61 6.57 -39.10
CA PHE A 471 3.95 6.91 -39.59
C PHE A 471 4.25 6.33 -41.00
N GLY A 472 3.23 5.98 -41.77
CA GLY A 472 3.39 5.56 -43.17
C GLY A 472 3.96 4.15 -43.35
N GLY A 473 3.65 3.23 -42.43
CA GLY A 473 4.16 1.86 -42.43
C GLY A 473 5.57 1.73 -41.87
N LYS A 474 6.05 2.74 -41.13
CA LYS A 474 7.35 2.71 -40.45
C LYS A 474 7.41 1.53 -39.47
N GLU A 475 8.53 0.80 -39.47
CA GLU A 475 8.79 -0.24 -38.50
C GLU A 475 8.98 0.38 -37.11
N LEU A 476 8.28 -0.14 -36.11
CA LEU A 476 8.37 0.33 -34.73
C LEU A 476 9.60 -0.26 -34.05
N ASN A 477 10.36 0.57 -33.36
CA ASN A 477 11.57 0.16 -32.68
C ASN A 477 11.23 -0.62 -31.39
N LYS A 478 11.76 -1.85 -31.33
CA LYS A 478 11.59 -2.80 -30.22
C LYS A 478 12.92 -3.24 -29.63
N SER A 479 13.99 -2.44 -29.79
CA SER A 479 15.34 -2.80 -29.34
C SER A 479 15.48 -2.79 -27.83
N ILE A 480 14.65 -2.01 -27.13
CA ILE A 480 14.64 -1.93 -25.67
C ILE A 480 13.48 -2.75 -25.07
N ASN A 481 13.68 -3.27 -23.87
CA ASN A 481 12.62 -3.94 -23.13
C ASN A 481 11.59 -2.90 -22.62
N PRO A 482 10.32 -2.93 -23.07
CA PRO A 482 9.33 -1.92 -22.71
C PRO A 482 8.93 -1.97 -21.22
N ASP A 483 9.25 -3.05 -20.51
CA ASP A 483 8.93 -3.20 -19.08
C ASP A 483 10.08 -2.68 -18.17
N GLU A 484 11.30 -2.58 -18.67
CA GLU A 484 12.52 -2.27 -17.88
C GLU A 484 13.22 -0.97 -18.30
N ALA A 485 12.99 -0.48 -19.52
CA ALA A 485 13.70 0.68 -20.08
C ALA A 485 13.65 1.94 -19.19
N VAL A 486 12.50 2.20 -18.57
CA VAL A 486 12.31 3.33 -17.66
C VAL A 486 13.19 3.20 -16.42
N ALA A 487 13.22 2.02 -15.80
CA ALA A 487 14.06 1.76 -14.63
C ALA A 487 15.56 1.83 -14.98
N TYR A 488 15.92 1.31 -16.16
CA TYR A 488 17.28 1.39 -16.69
C TYR A 488 17.76 2.84 -16.82
N GLY A 489 16.99 3.70 -17.51
CA GLY A 489 17.34 5.11 -17.66
C GLY A 489 17.41 5.88 -16.35
N ALA A 490 16.53 5.55 -15.39
CA ALA A 490 16.59 6.13 -14.05
C ALA A 490 17.86 5.73 -13.28
N ALA A 491 18.29 4.47 -13.41
CA ALA A 491 19.55 3.99 -12.83
C ALA A 491 20.78 4.69 -13.44
N VAL A 492 20.78 4.92 -14.76
CA VAL A 492 21.81 5.70 -15.45
C VAL A 492 21.86 7.13 -14.92
N GLN A 493 20.70 7.77 -14.76
CA GLN A 493 20.62 9.10 -14.17
C GLN A 493 21.13 9.14 -12.72
N ALA A 494 20.82 8.12 -11.91
CA ALA A 494 21.32 8.00 -10.54
C ALA A 494 22.85 7.88 -10.52
N ARG A 495 23.43 7.11 -11.45
CA ARG A 495 24.89 6.97 -11.60
C ARG A 495 25.57 8.29 -11.97
N ILE A 496 24.96 9.11 -12.82
CA ILE A 496 25.48 10.44 -13.18
C ILE A 496 25.48 11.38 -11.96
N LEU A 497 24.40 11.33 -11.16
CA LEU A 497 24.23 12.21 -10.00
C LEU A 497 25.06 11.80 -8.79
N SER A 498 25.54 10.55 -8.71
CA SER A 498 26.37 10.09 -7.59
C SER A 498 27.80 10.68 -7.56
N GLY A 499 28.20 11.43 -8.59
CA GLY A 499 29.43 12.24 -8.60
C GLY A 499 30.74 11.46 -8.75
N ASN A 500 30.75 10.14 -8.49
CA ASN A 500 31.92 9.26 -8.66
C ASN A 500 32.04 8.71 -10.09
N ASN A 501 31.70 9.51 -11.10
CA ASN A 501 31.59 9.03 -12.48
C ASN A 501 32.96 8.95 -13.16
N THR A 502 33.60 7.79 -13.06
CA THR A 502 34.82 7.43 -13.80
C THR A 502 34.53 6.94 -15.22
N ASP A 503 33.26 6.72 -15.57
CA ASP A 503 32.86 6.02 -16.78
C ASP A 503 32.83 7.01 -17.96
N GLU A 504 33.79 6.88 -18.87
CA GLU A 504 33.92 7.70 -20.08
C GLU A 504 32.60 7.76 -20.88
N GLU A 505 31.83 6.67 -20.89
CA GLU A 505 30.58 6.57 -21.63
C GLU A 505 29.43 7.43 -21.11
N LEU A 506 29.50 7.83 -19.84
CA LEU A 506 28.51 8.68 -19.20
C LEU A 506 28.97 10.14 -19.13
N LYS A 507 30.23 10.42 -19.47
CA LYS A 507 30.75 11.79 -19.60
C LYS A 507 30.12 12.42 -20.84
N GLY A 508 29.43 13.54 -20.63
CA GLY A 508 28.77 14.28 -21.72
C GLY A 508 27.29 13.99 -21.88
N LEU A 509 26.70 13.07 -21.08
CA LEU A 509 25.25 12.91 -21.08
C LEU A 509 24.59 14.19 -20.53
N LEU A 510 23.84 14.88 -21.40
CA LEU A 510 23.12 16.10 -21.06
C LEU A 510 21.63 15.91 -21.29
N LEU A 511 20.85 16.12 -20.25
CA LEU A 511 19.39 16.02 -20.29
C LEU A 511 18.76 17.41 -20.26
N LEU A 512 18.01 17.75 -21.31
CA LEU A 512 17.22 18.98 -21.43
C LEU A 512 15.74 18.59 -21.51
N ASP A 513 15.10 18.51 -20.35
CA ASP A 513 13.67 18.20 -20.24
C ASP A 513 12.82 19.48 -20.30
N VAL A 514 11.49 19.35 -20.32
CA VAL A 514 10.53 20.46 -20.42
C VAL A 514 9.39 20.36 -19.40
N THR A 515 8.69 21.47 -19.17
CA THR A 515 7.42 21.45 -18.42
C THR A 515 6.25 20.98 -19.31
N PRO A 516 5.39 20.05 -18.86
CA PRO A 516 4.29 19.52 -19.67
C PRO A 516 3.08 20.48 -19.78
N LEU A 517 2.94 21.41 -18.83
CA LEU A 517 1.79 22.30 -18.71
C LEU A 517 2.25 23.76 -18.64
N THR A 518 1.43 24.64 -19.19
CA THR A 518 1.58 26.09 -19.05
C THR A 518 1.30 26.50 -17.62
N LEU A 519 2.24 27.23 -17.03
CA LEU A 519 2.15 27.81 -15.69
C LEU A 519 1.85 29.30 -15.79
N GLY A 520 0.93 29.80 -14.98
CA GLY A 520 0.48 31.19 -15.06
C GLY A 520 -0.25 31.68 -13.83
N ILE A 521 -0.76 32.91 -13.93
CA ILE A 521 -1.54 33.54 -12.86
C ILE A 521 -2.91 34.01 -13.34
N GLU A 522 -3.84 34.14 -12.40
CA GLU A 522 -5.10 34.85 -12.64
C GLU A 522 -4.88 36.35 -12.75
N THR A 523 -5.36 36.94 -13.84
CA THR A 523 -5.49 38.39 -13.99
C THR A 523 -6.96 38.82 -14.03
N ALA A 524 -7.20 40.13 -14.10
CA ALA A 524 -8.55 40.70 -14.06
C ALA A 524 -9.50 40.01 -15.05
N GLY A 525 -10.69 39.63 -14.56
CA GLY A 525 -11.69 38.90 -15.36
C GLY A 525 -11.57 37.38 -15.33
N GLY A 526 -10.72 36.80 -14.48
CA GLY A 526 -10.55 35.33 -14.38
C GLY A 526 -9.79 34.74 -15.57
N VAL A 527 -8.92 35.54 -16.18
CA VAL A 527 -8.15 35.17 -17.37
C VAL A 527 -6.81 34.56 -16.95
N MET A 528 -6.45 33.46 -17.59
CA MET A 528 -5.16 32.80 -17.40
C MET A 528 -4.08 33.59 -18.17
N THR A 529 -3.11 34.14 -17.44
CA THR A 529 -1.94 34.81 -18.04
C THR A 529 -0.72 33.89 -17.90
N ALA A 530 -0.26 33.35 -19.03
CA ALA A 530 0.87 32.43 -19.08
C ALA A 530 2.19 33.12 -18.70
N MET A 531 2.92 32.53 -17.76
CA MET A 531 4.24 32.95 -17.30
C MET A 531 5.33 32.05 -17.88
N ILE A 532 5.11 30.73 -17.83
CA ILE A 532 5.97 29.71 -18.44
C ILE A 532 5.07 28.83 -19.32
N PRO A 533 5.12 28.98 -20.66
CA PRO A 533 4.37 28.10 -21.56
C PRO A 533 4.80 26.63 -21.45
N ARG A 534 3.88 25.71 -21.75
CA ARG A 534 4.23 24.27 -21.89
C ARG A 534 5.36 24.06 -22.90
N ASN A 535 6.08 22.95 -22.74
CA ASN A 535 7.27 22.58 -23.49
C ASN A 535 8.45 23.57 -23.37
N THR A 536 8.44 24.47 -22.37
CA THR A 536 9.64 25.27 -22.04
C THR A 536 10.66 24.39 -21.33
N SER A 537 11.92 24.43 -21.78
CA SER A 537 13.03 23.69 -21.18
C SER A 537 13.24 24.03 -19.70
N ILE A 538 13.56 23.04 -18.89
CA ILE A 538 13.80 23.19 -17.44
C ILE A 538 15.24 22.80 -17.07
N PRO A 539 15.84 23.43 -16.04
CA PRO A 539 15.28 24.48 -15.19
C PRO A 539 15.14 25.84 -15.88
N VAL A 540 14.19 26.68 -15.45
CA VAL A 540 13.94 28.00 -16.04
C VAL A 540 13.42 29.01 -15.00
N GLU A 541 13.76 30.29 -15.18
CA GLU A 541 13.17 31.40 -14.44
C GLU A 541 12.58 32.44 -15.39
N LYS A 542 11.34 32.88 -15.13
CA LYS A 542 10.64 33.95 -15.88
C LYS A 542 10.08 34.98 -14.92
N LYS A 543 10.27 36.26 -15.24
CA LYS A 543 9.80 37.40 -14.43
C LYS A 543 8.88 38.28 -15.26
N GLN A 544 7.80 38.75 -14.63
CA GLN A 544 6.90 39.71 -15.24
C GLN A 544 6.40 40.70 -14.20
N VAL A 545 6.26 41.97 -14.60
CA VAL A 545 5.76 43.03 -13.73
C VAL A 545 4.26 43.19 -13.96
N PHE A 546 3.51 43.12 -12.87
CA PHE A 546 2.08 43.38 -12.77
C PHE A 546 1.84 44.64 -11.93
N SER A 547 0.58 45.06 -11.84
CA SER A 547 0.19 46.22 -11.03
C SER A 547 -1.17 46.00 -10.37
N THR A 548 -1.56 46.90 -9.47
CA THR A 548 -2.86 46.86 -8.80
C THR A 548 -4.00 47.16 -9.77
N TYR A 549 -5.15 46.53 -9.54
CA TYR A 549 -6.34 46.69 -10.37
C TYR A 549 -7.35 47.71 -9.80
N ALA A 550 -7.13 48.16 -8.56
CA ALA A 550 -7.93 49.17 -7.86
C ALA A 550 -7.05 50.27 -7.23
N ASP A 551 -7.63 51.46 -7.05
CA ASP A 551 -6.97 52.58 -6.39
C ASP A 551 -6.78 52.29 -4.89
N ASN A 552 -5.61 52.64 -4.34
CA ASN A 552 -5.26 52.43 -2.93
C ASN A 552 -5.38 50.97 -2.46
N GLN A 553 -5.21 50.01 -3.38
CA GLN A 553 -5.16 48.59 -3.05
C GLN A 553 -3.90 48.28 -2.21
N ASP A 554 -4.12 47.85 -0.96
CA ASP A 554 -3.07 47.61 0.05
C ASP A 554 -2.48 46.19 0.00
N ALA A 555 -3.16 45.26 -0.68
CA ALA A 555 -2.69 43.89 -0.89
C ALA A 555 -3.06 43.34 -2.27
N VAL A 556 -2.21 42.49 -2.84
CA VAL A 556 -2.48 41.77 -4.10
C VAL A 556 -2.53 40.27 -3.84
N ASN A 557 -3.66 39.66 -4.18
CA ASN A 557 -3.83 38.20 -4.16
C ASN A 557 -3.36 37.60 -5.48
N ILE A 558 -2.33 36.76 -5.41
CA ILE A 558 -1.73 36.07 -6.55
C ILE A 558 -2.20 34.63 -6.50
N LYS A 559 -2.99 34.23 -7.50
CA LYS A 559 -3.42 32.84 -7.69
C LYS A 559 -2.64 32.23 -8.84
N VAL A 560 -2.01 31.10 -8.58
CA VAL A 560 -1.11 30.39 -9.52
C VAL A 560 -1.84 29.16 -10.06
N PHE A 561 -1.77 28.95 -11.38
CA PHE A 561 -2.47 27.86 -12.07
C PHE A 561 -1.54 27.11 -13.01
N GLU A 562 -1.92 25.87 -13.31
CA GLU A 562 -1.41 25.09 -14.44
C GLU A 562 -2.55 24.71 -15.40
N GLY A 563 -2.30 24.80 -16.71
CA GLY A 563 -3.24 24.38 -17.75
C GLY A 563 -3.27 25.28 -18.99
N GLU A 564 -3.87 24.76 -20.06
CA GLU A 564 -3.90 25.41 -21.39
C GLU A 564 -5.19 26.20 -21.68
N ARG A 565 -6.13 26.22 -20.73
CA ARG A 565 -7.42 26.88 -20.93
C ARG A 565 -7.28 28.39 -20.73
N PRO A 566 -7.99 29.21 -21.50
CA PRO A 566 -7.87 30.68 -21.42
C PRO A 566 -8.46 31.27 -20.14
N LEU A 567 -9.38 30.56 -19.47
CA LEU A 567 -10.02 30.99 -18.23
C LEU A 567 -9.54 30.13 -17.06
N THR A 568 -9.21 30.76 -15.93
CA THR A 568 -8.63 30.11 -14.75
C THR A 568 -9.55 29.08 -14.10
N ARG A 569 -10.87 29.26 -14.21
CA ARG A 569 -11.88 28.30 -13.72
C ARG A 569 -11.81 26.91 -14.39
N ASP A 570 -11.19 26.84 -15.57
CA ASP A 570 -11.01 25.60 -16.33
C ASP A 570 -9.56 25.07 -16.21
N CYS A 571 -8.70 25.73 -15.42
CA CYS A 571 -7.33 25.33 -15.13
C CYS A 571 -7.21 24.76 -13.72
N ASN A 572 -6.10 24.08 -13.43
CA ASN A 572 -5.84 23.57 -12.10
C ASN A 572 -5.19 24.65 -11.23
N LEU A 573 -5.76 24.91 -10.05
CA LEU A 573 -5.21 25.86 -9.08
C LEU A 573 -4.07 25.20 -8.30
N LEU A 574 -2.88 25.77 -8.41
CA LEU A 574 -1.69 25.30 -7.69
C LEU A 574 -1.53 25.93 -6.31
N GLY A 575 -1.95 27.18 -6.14
CA GLY A 575 -1.85 27.88 -4.87
C GLY A 575 -2.27 29.33 -4.93
N THR A 576 -2.48 29.95 -3.77
CA THR A 576 -2.80 31.37 -3.63
C THR A 576 -1.95 31.98 -2.53
N PHE A 577 -1.45 33.19 -2.73
CA PHE A 577 -0.79 33.96 -1.68
C PHE A 577 -1.04 35.45 -1.82
N GLU A 578 -0.95 36.15 -0.70
CA GLU A 578 -1.17 37.58 -0.61
C GLU A 578 0.16 38.32 -0.44
N LEU A 579 0.39 39.33 -1.28
CA LEU A 579 1.43 40.34 -1.07
C LEU A 579 0.79 41.58 -0.45
N ALA A 580 0.88 41.69 0.88
CA ALA A 580 0.30 42.79 1.65
C ALA A 580 1.27 43.95 1.88
N GLY A 581 0.71 45.10 2.29
CA GLY A 581 1.47 46.28 2.69
C GLY A 581 2.01 47.10 1.52
N ILE A 582 1.26 47.12 0.42
CA ILE A 582 1.46 47.97 -0.76
C ILE A 582 1.05 49.40 -0.40
N PRO A 583 1.90 50.42 -0.63
CA PRO A 583 1.56 51.81 -0.32
C PRO A 583 0.34 52.31 -1.11
N PRO A 584 -0.51 53.18 -0.53
CA PRO A 584 -1.63 53.78 -1.25
C PRO A 584 -1.14 54.52 -2.51
N ALA A 585 -1.59 54.07 -3.67
CA ALA A 585 -1.30 54.66 -4.97
C ALA A 585 -2.47 54.46 -5.93
N PRO A 586 -2.61 55.29 -6.99
CA PRO A 586 -3.57 55.03 -8.06
C PRO A 586 -3.36 53.65 -8.69
N ARG A 587 -4.43 53.03 -9.21
CA ARG A 587 -4.35 51.76 -9.94
C ARG A 587 -3.34 51.84 -11.06
N GLY A 588 -2.59 50.75 -11.30
CA GLY A 588 -1.58 50.71 -12.36
C GLY A 588 -0.23 51.35 -12.00
N VAL A 589 -0.08 51.96 -10.81
CA VAL A 589 1.18 52.58 -10.37
C VAL A 589 2.11 51.61 -9.61
N PRO A 590 1.65 50.81 -8.63
CA PRO A 590 2.51 49.84 -7.94
C PRO A 590 3.14 48.85 -8.93
N GLN A 591 4.42 48.52 -8.76
CA GLN A 591 5.13 47.60 -9.65
C GLN A 591 5.40 46.28 -8.92
N ILE A 592 4.55 45.29 -9.17
CA ILE A 592 4.64 43.98 -8.54
C ILE A 592 5.34 43.02 -9.50
N GLU A 593 6.62 42.73 -9.28
CA GLU A 593 7.36 41.72 -10.02
C GLU A 593 7.01 40.34 -9.50
N VAL A 594 6.48 39.47 -10.36
CA VAL A 594 6.24 38.07 -10.07
C VAL A 594 7.25 37.24 -10.86
N ALA A 595 8.01 36.39 -10.17
CA ALA A 595 8.96 35.47 -10.77
C ALA A 595 8.51 34.02 -10.57
N PHE A 596 8.50 33.26 -11.66
CA PHE A 596 8.28 31.82 -11.68
C PHE A 596 9.62 31.15 -11.93
N ALA A 597 10.02 30.27 -11.01
CA ALA A 597 11.23 29.45 -11.13
C ALA A 597 10.85 27.98 -11.07
N LEU A 598 11.21 27.22 -12.11
CA LEU A 598 10.98 25.79 -12.21
C LEU A 598 12.33 25.07 -12.14
N ASP A 599 12.47 24.15 -11.18
CA ASP A 599 13.73 23.43 -10.96
C ASP A 599 13.90 22.23 -11.92
N ALA A 600 15.01 21.49 -11.78
CA ALA A 600 15.29 20.32 -12.61
C ALA A 600 14.40 19.09 -12.31
N ASN A 601 13.55 19.14 -11.28
CA ASN A 601 12.52 18.13 -10.99
C ASN A 601 11.16 18.53 -11.58
N GLY A 602 11.04 19.74 -12.13
CA GLY A 602 9.77 20.32 -12.57
C GLY A 602 8.91 20.83 -11.40
N ILE A 603 9.52 21.23 -10.28
CA ILE A 603 8.82 21.75 -9.09
C ILE A 603 8.84 23.29 -9.08
N LEU A 604 7.68 23.91 -8.92
CA LEU A 604 7.49 25.35 -9.06
C LEU A 604 7.75 26.13 -7.75
N SER A 605 8.54 27.20 -7.85
CA SER A 605 8.68 28.26 -6.84
C SER A 605 8.22 29.59 -7.44
N VAL A 606 7.35 30.32 -6.75
CA VAL A 606 6.86 31.64 -7.18
C VAL A 606 7.23 32.72 -6.15
N THR A 607 7.90 33.78 -6.58
CA THR A 607 8.16 34.95 -5.74
C THR A 607 7.38 36.14 -6.27
N ALA A 608 6.89 36.98 -5.38
CA ALA A 608 6.35 38.29 -5.71
C ALA A 608 7.08 39.37 -4.92
N GLN A 609 7.44 40.47 -5.57
CA GLN A 609 8.12 41.59 -4.95
C GLN A 609 7.54 42.90 -5.44
N ASP A 610 7.18 43.78 -4.51
CA ASP A 610 6.93 45.18 -4.83
C ASP A 610 8.26 45.91 -5.03
N LYS A 611 8.53 46.37 -6.27
CA LYS A 611 9.76 47.09 -6.60
C LYS A 611 9.90 48.44 -5.90
N GLY A 612 8.79 49.06 -5.50
CA GLY A 612 8.81 50.36 -4.83
C GLY A 612 9.30 50.25 -3.39
N THR A 613 8.77 49.29 -2.64
CA THR A 613 9.12 49.09 -1.22
C THR A 613 10.23 48.06 -0.99
N GLY A 614 10.54 47.24 -1.99
CA GLY A 614 11.45 46.10 -1.86
C GLY A 614 10.86 44.92 -1.08
N LYS A 615 9.65 45.06 -0.51
CA LYS A 615 8.96 43.98 0.19
C LYS A 615 8.71 42.85 -0.79
N SER A 616 9.09 41.65 -0.38
CA SER A 616 8.85 40.44 -1.15
C SER A 616 8.09 39.44 -0.31
N GLN A 617 7.26 38.66 -0.99
CA GLN A 617 6.70 37.45 -0.47
C GLN A 617 7.05 36.31 -1.41
N ARG A 618 7.60 35.25 -0.85
CA ARG A 618 7.92 34.03 -1.58
C ARG A 618 6.92 32.97 -1.19
N ILE A 619 6.35 32.33 -2.20
CA ILE A 619 5.76 31.02 -2.03
C ILE A 619 6.68 30.04 -2.78
N THR A 620 7.32 29.13 -2.07
CA THR A 620 7.48 27.82 -2.71
C THR A 620 6.06 27.31 -2.80
N ILE A 621 5.57 26.82 -3.94
CA ILE A 621 4.20 26.29 -4.01
C ILE A 621 4.20 25.04 -3.11
N SER A 622 4.01 25.23 -1.82
CA SER A 622 3.82 24.24 -0.77
C SER A 622 2.37 24.47 -0.37
N ASN A 623 1.46 23.98 -1.21
CA ASN A 623 0.05 24.24 -1.04
C ASN A 623 -0.45 23.57 0.25
N ASP A 624 -0.94 24.35 1.22
CA ASP A 624 -1.58 23.84 2.45
C ASP A 624 -2.86 23.04 2.14
N ALA A 625 -3.50 23.31 0.98
CA ALA A 625 -4.70 22.61 0.53
C ALA A 625 -4.35 21.57 -0.56
N GLY A 626 -3.81 20.42 -0.15
CA GLY A 626 -3.60 19.28 -1.04
C GLY A 626 -2.24 18.58 -0.92
N ARG A 627 -1.26 19.16 -0.22
CA ARG A 627 0.06 18.54 0.04
C ARG A 627 0.28 18.26 1.51
N LEU A 628 1.21 17.36 1.81
CA LEU A 628 1.60 17.05 3.17
C LEU A 628 2.38 18.23 3.78
N SER A 629 1.97 18.69 4.96
CA SER A 629 2.79 19.63 5.73
C SER A 629 4.06 18.92 6.20
N LYS A 630 5.09 19.69 6.57
CA LYS A 630 6.33 19.11 7.10
C LYS A 630 6.06 18.25 8.34
N GLU A 631 5.16 18.71 9.21
CA GLU A 631 4.74 17.97 10.41
C GLU A 631 4.01 16.66 10.05
N GLN A 632 3.20 16.67 8.98
CA GLN A 632 2.55 15.46 8.49
C GLN A 632 3.57 14.46 7.94
N VAL A 633 4.55 14.93 7.15
CA VAL A 633 5.64 14.09 6.64
C VAL A 633 6.47 13.52 7.79
N ASP A 634 6.80 14.32 8.80
CA ASP A 634 7.56 13.87 9.97
C ASP A 634 6.78 12.82 10.80
N GLU A 635 5.46 12.96 10.90
CA GLU A 635 4.60 11.95 11.53
C GLU A 635 4.55 10.65 10.70
N MET A 636 4.42 10.76 9.37
CA MET A 636 4.45 9.61 8.46
C MET A 636 5.78 8.89 8.48
N LEU A 637 6.90 9.61 8.59
CA LEU A 637 8.23 9.03 8.76
C LEU A 637 8.32 8.21 10.05
N LYS A 638 7.78 8.72 11.17
CA LYS A 638 7.72 7.96 12.43
C LYS A 638 6.84 6.73 12.32
N GLN A 639 5.71 6.83 11.63
CA GLN A 639 4.81 5.70 11.40
C GLN A 639 5.47 4.65 10.49
N ALA A 640 6.13 5.06 9.42
CA ALA A 640 6.88 4.18 8.54
C ALA A 640 7.99 3.42 9.28
N GLU A 641 8.73 4.08 10.18
CA GLU A 641 9.76 3.42 10.98
C GLU A 641 9.17 2.41 11.99
N ARG A 642 8.04 2.76 12.65
CA ARG A 642 7.32 1.81 13.52
C ARG A 642 6.86 0.57 12.76
N PHE A 643 6.29 0.75 11.57
CA PHE A 643 5.87 -0.39 10.74
C PHE A 643 7.05 -1.21 10.24
N LYS A 644 8.18 -0.59 9.96
CA LYS A 644 9.41 -1.29 9.59
C LYS A 644 9.95 -2.13 10.75
N GLU A 645 9.91 -1.62 11.99
CA GLU A 645 10.25 -2.40 13.19
C GLU A 645 9.31 -3.60 13.37
N ASP A 646 8.01 -3.42 13.15
CA ASP A 646 7.03 -4.51 13.14
C ASP A 646 7.36 -5.55 12.07
N ASP A 647 7.58 -5.13 10.83
CA ASP A 647 7.89 -5.99 9.69
C ASP A 647 9.21 -6.77 9.92
N MET A 648 10.23 -6.13 10.51
CA MET A 648 11.49 -6.80 10.89
C MET A 648 11.26 -7.86 11.97
N ARG A 649 10.48 -7.55 13.02
CA ARG A 649 10.13 -8.54 14.05
C ARG A 649 9.38 -9.74 13.47
N GLN A 650 8.47 -9.49 12.52
CA GLN A 650 7.75 -10.54 11.81
C GLN A 650 8.68 -11.39 10.94
N LYS A 651 9.60 -10.75 10.20
CA LYS A 651 10.62 -11.46 9.41
C LYS A 651 11.47 -12.35 10.31
N GLU A 652 12.02 -11.83 11.41
CA GLU A 652 12.85 -12.61 12.33
C GLU A 652 12.07 -13.79 12.96
N ARG A 653 10.78 -13.63 13.23
CA ARG A 653 9.89 -14.71 13.69
C ARG A 653 9.77 -15.80 12.63
N ILE A 654 9.52 -15.43 11.38
CA ILE A 654 9.37 -16.37 10.26
C ILE A 654 10.70 -17.09 9.99
N ASP A 655 11.83 -16.37 10.02
CA ASP A 655 13.16 -16.95 9.85
C ASP A 655 13.45 -17.98 10.94
N ALA A 656 13.17 -17.67 12.22
CA ALA A 656 13.34 -18.63 13.32
C ALA A 656 12.43 -19.87 13.19
N ARG A 657 11.18 -19.70 12.73
CA ARG A 657 10.28 -20.81 12.41
C ARG A 657 10.86 -21.70 11.31
N ASN A 658 11.30 -21.09 10.21
CA ASN A 658 11.86 -21.80 9.06
C ASN A 658 13.17 -22.52 9.42
N GLU A 659 14.01 -21.90 10.24
CA GLU A 659 15.23 -22.52 10.78
C GLU A 659 14.89 -23.75 11.62
N LEU A 660 13.92 -23.64 12.54
CA LEU A 660 13.46 -24.77 13.33
C LEU A 660 12.91 -25.88 12.43
N GLU A 661 12.02 -25.55 11.50
CA GLU A 661 11.42 -26.50 10.55
C GLU A 661 12.51 -27.23 9.73
N THR A 662 13.44 -26.47 9.15
CA THR A 662 14.58 -27.03 8.38
C THR A 662 15.45 -27.94 9.24
N TYR A 663 15.75 -27.52 10.47
CA TYR A 663 16.53 -28.33 11.43
C TYR A 663 15.82 -29.64 11.77
N LEU A 664 14.51 -29.60 12.04
CA LEU A 664 13.69 -30.78 12.34
C LEU A 664 13.66 -31.77 11.17
N TYR A 665 13.43 -31.30 9.94
CA TYR A 665 13.46 -32.16 8.75
C TYR A 665 14.86 -32.69 8.45
N GLY A 666 15.90 -31.90 8.70
CA GLY A 666 17.30 -32.33 8.60
C GLY A 666 17.62 -33.48 9.57
N LEU A 667 17.25 -33.33 10.84
CA LEU A 667 17.39 -34.40 11.85
C LEU A 667 16.57 -35.63 11.48
N ARG A 668 15.31 -35.46 11.05
CA ARG A 668 14.46 -36.57 10.62
C ARG A 668 15.13 -37.38 9.51
N SER A 669 15.58 -36.71 8.45
CA SER A 669 16.25 -37.34 7.31
C SER A 669 17.56 -38.03 7.71
N ALA A 670 18.36 -37.39 8.57
CA ALA A 670 19.60 -37.97 9.06
C ALA A 670 19.35 -39.26 9.84
N PHE A 671 18.40 -39.26 10.78
CA PHE A 671 18.13 -40.38 11.68
C PHE A 671 17.24 -41.48 11.07
N GLU A 672 16.46 -41.20 10.02
CA GLU A 672 15.65 -42.21 9.31
C GLU A 672 16.48 -43.11 8.37
N LYS A 673 17.64 -42.65 7.86
CA LYS A 673 18.52 -43.49 7.01
C LYS A 673 18.97 -44.77 7.75
N GLN A 674 18.91 -45.90 7.06
CA GLN A 674 19.05 -47.26 7.63
C GLN A 674 20.48 -47.67 8.05
N GLU A 675 21.50 -46.85 7.77
CA GLU A 675 22.93 -47.23 7.96
C GLU A 675 23.65 -46.52 9.11
N LEU A 676 22.93 -45.80 9.99
CA LEU A 676 23.56 -45.22 11.18
C LEU A 676 23.83 -46.31 12.23
N LYS A 677 25.10 -46.55 12.56
CA LYS A 677 25.54 -47.39 13.69
C LYS A 677 25.25 -46.69 15.02
N LEU A 678 23.97 -46.57 15.36
CA LEU A 678 23.46 -45.94 16.57
C LEU A 678 22.79 -46.96 17.48
N ALA A 679 22.76 -46.68 18.78
CA ALA A 679 21.87 -47.39 19.69
C ALA A 679 20.40 -47.12 19.31
N ALA A 680 19.56 -48.17 19.30
CA ALA A 680 18.16 -48.06 18.91
C ALA A 680 17.37 -47.09 19.81
N ASP A 681 17.76 -46.97 21.08
CA ASP A 681 17.16 -46.08 22.06
C ASP A 681 17.44 -44.59 21.74
N ASP A 682 18.68 -44.27 21.35
CA ASP A 682 19.05 -42.89 20.98
C ASP A 682 18.35 -42.44 19.69
N LYS A 683 18.24 -43.33 18.71
CA LYS A 683 17.48 -43.07 17.47
C LYS A 683 16.00 -42.83 17.77
N THR A 684 15.40 -43.63 18.65
CA THR A 684 13.99 -43.48 19.05
C THR A 684 13.76 -42.18 19.81
N LYS A 685 14.70 -41.80 20.68
CA LYS A 685 14.64 -40.57 21.48
C LYS A 685 14.71 -39.31 20.61
N VAL A 686 15.62 -39.26 19.66
CA VAL A 686 15.75 -38.11 18.73
C VAL A 686 14.54 -38.00 17.82
N LEU A 687 14.09 -39.10 17.21
CA LEU A 687 12.90 -39.08 16.33
C LEU A 687 11.61 -38.75 17.09
N GLY A 688 11.49 -39.17 18.35
CA GLY A 688 10.39 -38.77 19.23
C GLY A 688 10.38 -37.25 19.48
N SER A 689 11.52 -36.69 19.87
CA SER A 689 11.67 -35.24 20.07
C SER A 689 11.38 -34.43 18.80
N VAL A 690 11.83 -34.90 17.63
CA VAL A 690 11.53 -34.27 16.33
C VAL A 690 10.04 -34.32 16.02
N LYS A 691 9.38 -35.45 16.25
CA LYS A 691 7.93 -35.60 16.02
C LYS A 691 7.12 -34.65 16.91
N ASP A 692 7.48 -34.56 18.19
CA ASP A 692 6.80 -33.67 19.15
C ASP A 692 7.02 -32.20 18.79
N ALA A 693 8.23 -31.85 18.35
CA ALA A 693 8.54 -30.49 17.90
C ALA A 693 7.83 -30.12 16.59
N LEU A 694 7.68 -31.05 15.64
CA LEU A 694 6.88 -30.83 14.42
C LEU A 694 5.39 -30.62 14.75
N ALA A 695 4.81 -31.45 15.62
CA ALA A 695 3.44 -31.28 16.07
C ALA A 695 3.24 -29.95 16.83
N TRP A 696 4.22 -29.55 17.64
CA TRP A 696 4.22 -28.25 18.30
C TRP A 696 4.29 -27.10 17.28
N LEU A 697 5.14 -27.20 16.26
CA LEU A 697 5.29 -26.18 15.21
C LEU A 697 3.99 -26.00 14.41
N GLU A 698 3.28 -27.09 14.11
CA GLU A 698 1.95 -27.05 13.47
C GLU A 698 0.88 -26.41 14.36
N SER A 699 0.96 -26.64 15.68
CA SER A 699 -0.02 -26.13 16.65
C SER A 699 0.26 -24.68 17.07
N ASN A 700 1.49 -24.17 16.85
CA ASN A 700 1.93 -22.84 17.30
C ASN A 700 2.52 -21.98 16.16
N PRO A 701 1.83 -21.80 15.01
CA PRO A 701 2.35 -21.07 13.85
C PRO A 701 2.57 -19.56 14.09
N SER A 702 1.98 -18.99 15.15
CA SER A 702 2.13 -17.57 15.54
C SER A 702 3.08 -17.36 16.73
N ALA A 703 3.79 -18.40 17.19
CA ALA A 703 4.73 -18.29 18.30
C ALA A 703 5.80 -17.21 18.05
N SER A 704 6.29 -16.61 19.13
CA SER A 704 7.35 -15.63 19.07
C SER A 704 8.68 -16.26 18.65
N LYS A 705 9.61 -15.44 18.15
CA LYS A 705 10.99 -15.85 17.87
C LYS A 705 11.63 -16.58 19.07
N ALA A 706 11.45 -16.06 20.27
CA ALA A 706 12.00 -16.64 21.49
C ALA A 706 11.46 -18.05 21.78
N GLU A 707 10.19 -18.30 21.46
CA GLU A 707 9.57 -19.63 21.60
C GLU A 707 10.08 -20.61 20.55
N TYR A 708 10.23 -20.18 19.28
CA TYR A 708 10.86 -21.00 18.24
C TYR A 708 12.32 -21.34 18.59
N ASP A 709 13.09 -20.35 19.03
CA ASP A 709 14.49 -20.54 19.46
C ASP A 709 14.59 -21.47 20.68
N ALA A 710 13.67 -21.34 21.63
CA ALA A 710 13.61 -22.22 22.81
C ALA A 710 13.27 -23.66 22.40
N LYS A 711 12.31 -23.85 21.50
CA LYS A 711 11.95 -25.19 21.00
C LYS A 711 13.09 -25.82 20.20
N LYS A 712 13.81 -25.02 19.41
CA LYS A 712 15.05 -25.44 18.72
C LYS A 712 16.10 -25.93 19.72
N LYS A 713 16.38 -25.15 20.76
CA LYS A 713 17.33 -25.51 21.83
C LYS A 713 16.93 -26.78 22.60
N GLU A 714 15.63 -26.99 22.82
CA GLU A 714 15.11 -28.21 23.44
C GLU A 714 15.48 -29.45 22.61
N VAL A 715 15.24 -29.40 21.30
CA VAL A 715 15.57 -30.50 20.38
C VAL A 715 17.08 -30.66 20.23
N GLU A 716 17.83 -29.56 20.14
CA GLU A 716 19.30 -29.57 20.14
C GLU A 716 19.86 -30.23 21.41
N GLY A 717 19.25 -29.98 22.58
CA GLY A 717 19.65 -30.60 23.85
C GLY A 717 19.50 -32.13 23.86
N VAL A 718 18.58 -32.66 23.06
CA VAL A 718 18.39 -34.11 22.88
C VAL A 718 19.27 -34.67 21.76
N ALA A 719 19.37 -33.97 20.63
CA ALA A 719 20.06 -34.45 19.43
C ALA A 719 21.58 -34.26 19.49
N ALA A 720 22.09 -33.17 20.08
CA ALA A 720 23.52 -32.85 20.09
C ALA A 720 24.39 -33.89 20.83
N PRO A 721 24.00 -34.43 22.00
CA PRO A 721 24.76 -35.49 22.65
C PRO A 721 24.87 -36.75 21.78
N VAL A 722 23.76 -37.14 21.14
CA VAL A 722 23.68 -38.32 20.27
C VAL A 722 24.54 -38.13 19.01
N LEU A 723 24.46 -36.96 18.37
CA LEU A 723 25.30 -36.60 17.22
C LEU A 723 26.79 -36.59 17.60
N ARG A 724 27.15 -36.04 18.77
CA ARG A 724 28.54 -36.03 19.25
C ARG A 724 29.08 -37.45 19.44
N ASP A 725 28.28 -38.33 20.02
CA ASP A 725 28.67 -39.72 20.26
C ASP A 725 28.77 -40.51 18.93
N MET A 726 27.94 -40.18 17.93
CA MET A 726 28.10 -40.69 16.55
C MET A 726 29.41 -40.26 15.90
N TYR A 727 29.75 -38.97 15.98
CA TYR A 727 30.99 -38.45 15.40
C TYR A 727 32.23 -39.01 16.12
N ALA A 728 32.17 -39.17 17.44
CA ALA A 728 33.22 -39.80 18.22
C ALA A 728 33.40 -41.30 17.88
N ALA A 729 32.30 -42.02 17.60
CA ALA A 729 32.34 -43.40 17.13
C ALA A 729 32.86 -43.54 15.68
N GLY A 730 32.77 -42.48 14.87
CA GLY A 730 33.31 -42.41 13.50
C GLY A 730 34.79 -42.00 13.44
N ALA A 731 35.29 -41.20 14.39
CA ALA A 731 36.68 -40.72 14.44
C ALA A 731 37.71 -41.80 14.84
N GLY A 732 37.28 -43.03 15.18
CA GLY A 732 38.15 -44.16 15.45
C GLY A 732 38.68 -44.89 14.21
N ALA A 733 38.36 -44.43 12.99
CA ALA A 733 38.76 -45.07 11.75
C ALA A 733 39.05 -44.06 10.61
N ALA A 734 39.99 -43.14 10.81
CA ALA A 734 40.72 -42.47 9.73
C ALA A 734 41.92 -41.69 10.29
N ASP A 735 43.08 -42.35 10.38
CA ASP A 735 44.36 -41.66 10.29
C ASP A 735 44.86 -41.88 8.84
N GLN A 736 45.34 -40.81 8.20
CA GLN A 736 45.71 -40.65 6.77
C GLN A 736 44.61 -40.12 5.83
N ASP A 737 44.31 -38.82 5.92
CA ASP A 737 44.69 -37.81 4.91
C ASP A 737 44.00 -36.48 5.25
N VAL A 738 44.80 -35.51 5.67
CA VAL A 738 44.32 -34.17 6.03
C VAL A 738 44.24 -33.33 4.77
N HIS A 739 43.03 -33.12 4.26
CA HIS A 739 42.67 -31.90 3.53
C HIS A 739 41.53 -31.19 4.29
N PRO A 740 41.61 -29.87 4.50
CA PRO A 740 40.60 -29.14 5.26
C PRO A 740 39.27 -29.12 4.50
N ALA A 741 38.18 -29.27 5.25
CA ALA A 741 36.81 -29.17 4.75
C ALA A 741 36.53 -27.79 4.13
N PRO A 742 35.65 -27.69 3.13
CA PRO A 742 35.24 -26.41 2.57
C PRO A 742 34.44 -25.61 3.59
N THR A 743 34.83 -24.36 3.80
CA THR A 743 34.04 -23.34 4.46
C THR A 743 32.80 -23.02 3.63
N ILE A 744 31.67 -22.84 4.31
CA ILE A 744 30.45 -22.27 3.74
C ILE A 744 30.73 -20.79 3.48
N ASP A 745 31.18 -20.50 2.27
CA ASP A 745 31.02 -19.24 1.56
C ASP A 745 31.24 -19.60 0.08
N GLU A 746 30.39 -19.05 -0.79
CA GLU A 746 30.23 -19.39 -2.23
C GLU A 746 29.19 -20.48 -2.52
N VAL A 747 27.94 -20.05 -2.56
CA VAL A 747 26.97 -20.55 -3.54
C VAL A 747 26.50 -19.32 -4.33
N ASP A 748 26.87 -19.30 -5.61
CA ASP A 748 26.37 -18.38 -6.66
C ASP A 748 24.84 -18.34 -6.74
#